data_AF-A0A7R8ZRA4-F1
#
_entry.id   AF-A0A7R8ZRA4-F1
#
_cell.length_a   1.000
_cell.length_b   1.000
_cell.length_c   1.000
_cell.angle_alpha   90.00
_cell.angle_beta   90.00
_cell.angle_gamma   90.00
#
_symmetry.space_group_name_H-M   'P 1'
#
loop_
_entity.id
_entity.type
_entity.pdbx_description
1 polymer ?
#
loop_
_entity_poly.entity_id
_entity_poly.type
_entity_poly.pdbx_seq_one_letter_code
_entity_poly.pdbx_strand_id
1 'polypeptide(L)'
;MDQKRAEDLADEMRDVMVIHGDGRDSALLEEEGIHDADAFIAVTGISETNIMACLLAKAKGVKKTIALVENMDYIHLSQEAGIDAFINKKLLAANTINRYVRHGDVVDVTTLSDVAGAEVLEFKVTSKTKCLGKMIRDMNFPKGATIGGISMSGFTTTGATILNDIEIMPAGLLVWRSITHWIGPYLEIVGEEGTVENLPLEATLVEAEVNGPVVNVEMEQSYRNRGKKTLEAVYVFPTDTDAALYSMEIEINERKIVAEAQEIKKAEARYEEAKKAGKTAAILKRQRPNALEINIANILPKDQIKVRLKYTRVLVPEKDVFKLILPTVSGPKYINPNDNPDDVDWVSQPYVADKNTLSSTYKIQLHLMGPKPIHKWKMDSHKVDIKEMTPSHWLIETQGEDYAGDRDFIAEYAFRSEKVDADLLSYDDGECQYNLGHEPFKDQWALPGGLVMEEERLEEAVLRELKEETGVRLNYLEQLYTFGKPDRDPRNRVVAVCYFGLVKPRAYTLKAATDASDAQWFDLHHLPALAFDHADIVNMALDRLRAKIRYQPIGFDLLGSEFLFSELENLYQSILGQKIDRRNFRKKMTGFGFVEETDKMSKDGPGRPAKLFRFNREKYKAWEEKGFHFEIKFA
;
A
#
# COMPACT_ATOMS: atom_id res chain seq x y z
N MET A 1 -13.92 -35.29 16.78
CA MET A 1 -13.89 -36.13 15.55
C MET A 1 -13.70 -37.58 15.98
N ASP A 2 -14.00 -38.58 15.14
CA ASP A 2 -13.61 -39.97 15.42
C ASP A 2 -12.12 -40.17 15.10
N GLN A 3 -11.41 -41.00 15.87
CA GLN A 3 -9.95 -41.16 15.79
C GLN A 3 -9.53 -41.64 14.40
N LYS A 4 -10.22 -42.66 13.87
CA LYS A 4 -9.94 -43.21 12.53
C LYS A 4 -9.98 -42.14 11.44
N ARG A 5 -10.89 -41.17 11.56
CA ARG A 5 -11.01 -40.08 10.60
C ARG A 5 -9.91 -39.02 10.76
N ALA A 6 -9.27 -38.93 11.92
CA ALA A 6 -8.04 -38.14 12.09
C ALA A 6 -6.87 -38.82 11.37
N GLU A 7 -6.74 -40.13 11.54
CA GLU A 7 -5.73 -40.97 10.88
C GLU A 7 -5.87 -40.90 9.34
N ASP A 8 -7.08 -41.11 8.80
CA ASP A 8 -7.37 -41.00 7.36
C ASP A 8 -6.98 -39.60 6.81
N LEU A 9 -7.24 -38.51 7.56
CA LEU A 9 -6.89 -37.15 7.15
C LEU A 9 -5.39 -36.84 7.22
N ALA A 10 -4.68 -37.41 8.20
CA ALA A 10 -3.23 -37.27 8.33
C ALA A 10 -2.48 -37.94 7.16
N ASP A 11 -2.98 -39.09 6.68
CA ASP A 11 -2.42 -39.78 5.51
C ASP A 11 -2.66 -39.01 4.20
N GLU A 12 -3.80 -38.30 4.08
CA GLU A 12 -4.13 -37.50 2.89
C GLU A 12 -3.39 -36.13 2.86
N MET A 13 -3.22 -35.46 4.01
CA MET A 13 -2.77 -34.06 4.09
C MET A 13 -1.31 -33.92 4.54
N ARG A 14 -0.38 -34.08 3.60
CA ARG A 14 1.09 -34.09 3.87
C ARG A 14 1.66 -32.82 4.50
N ASP A 15 1.03 -31.67 4.26
CA ASP A 15 1.48 -30.35 4.72
C ASP A 15 0.65 -29.83 5.92
N VAL A 16 -0.17 -30.69 6.55
CA VAL A 16 -1.06 -30.32 7.67
C VAL A 16 -0.86 -31.26 8.84
N MET A 17 -0.61 -30.69 10.03
CA MET A 17 -0.62 -31.46 11.27
C MET A 17 -2.06 -31.73 11.71
N VAL A 18 -2.43 -33.00 11.84
CA VAL A 18 -3.77 -33.43 12.26
C VAL A 18 -3.72 -33.99 13.68
N ILE A 19 -4.31 -33.27 14.63
CA ILE A 19 -4.37 -33.64 16.05
C ILE A 19 -5.77 -34.15 16.39
N HIS A 20 -5.86 -35.29 17.07
CA HIS A 20 -7.13 -35.85 17.55
C HIS A 20 -7.37 -35.44 19.01
N GLY A 21 -8.27 -34.47 19.23
CA GLY A 21 -8.66 -34.06 20.57
C GLY A 21 -9.83 -33.07 20.61
N ASP A 22 -10.06 -32.47 21.78
CA ASP A 22 -11.10 -31.46 22.00
C ASP A 22 -10.46 -30.07 22.02
N GLY A 23 -10.87 -29.17 21.12
CA GLY A 23 -10.39 -27.78 21.07
C GLY A 23 -10.78 -26.91 22.27
N ARG A 24 -11.45 -27.47 23.28
CA ARG A 24 -11.72 -26.86 24.59
C ARG A 24 -10.78 -27.36 25.70
N ASP A 25 -9.94 -28.35 25.41
CA ASP A 25 -8.94 -28.83 26.36
C ASP A 25 -7.72 -27.90 26.35
N SER A 26 -7.58 -27.11 27.42
CA SER A 26 -6.48 -26.16 27.56
C SER A 26 -5.12 -26.82 27.72
N ALA A 27 -5.04 -28.06 28.20
CA ALA A 27 -3.76 -28.75 28.35
C ALA A 27 -3.26 -29.24 26.99
N LEU A 28 -4.14 -29.84 26.20
CA LEU A 28 -3.85 -30.26 24.83
C LEU A 28 -3.38 -29.08 23.95
N LEU A 29 -4.10 -27.96 23.97
CA LEU A 29 -3.73 -26.77 23.19
C LEU A 29 -2.33 -26.23 23.58
N GLU A 30 -1.98 -26.31 24.86
CA GLU A 30 -0.71 -25.82 25.40
C GLU A 30 0.46 -26.76 25.10
N GLU A 31 0.23 -28.09 25.10
CA GLU A 31 1.19 -29.11 24.64
C GLU A 31 1.49 -28.97 23.14
N GLU A 32 0.47 -28.69 22.33
CA GLU A 32 0.55 -28.53 20.87
C GLU A 32 0.92 -27.09 20.42
N GLY A 33 1.44 -26.25 21.33
CA GLY A 33 2.07 -24.98 20.97
C GLY A 33 1.11 -23.87 20.49
N ILE A 34 -0.14 -23.83 20.97
CA ILE A 34 -1.16 -22.83 20.59
C ILE A 34 -0.67 -21.36 20.65
N HIS A 35 0.31 -21.07 21.50
CA HIS A 35 0.93 -19.76 21.66
C HIS A 35 1.60 -19.21 20.39
N ASP A 36 2.11 -20.09 19.53
CA ASP A 36 2.81 -19.73 18.30
C ASP A 36 1.84 -19.54 17.10
N ALA A 37 0.54 -19.80 17.29
CA ALA A 37 -0.46 -19.67 16.24
C ALA A 37 -0.86 -18.21 15.99
N ASP A 38 -0.69 -17.73 14.74
CA ASP A 38 -1.17 -16.40 14.33
C ASP A 38 -2.71 -16.29 14.35
N ALA A 39 -3.41 -17.39 14.08
CA ALA A 39 -4.87 -17.45 14.11
C ALA A 39 -5.41 -18.80 14.59
N PHE A 40 -6.57 -18.78 15.24
CA PHE A 40 -7.33 -19.97 15.65
C PHE A 40 -8.77 -19.91 15.13
N ILE A 41 -9.22 -20.99 14.49
CA ILE A 41 -10.51 -21.05 13.79
C ILE A 41 -11.32 -22.23 14.31
N ALA A 42 -12.48 -21.96 14.92
CA ALA A 42 -13.37 -22.99 15.46
C ALA A 42 -14.65 -23.10 14.62
N VAL A 43 -14.77 -24.20 13.87
CA VAL A 43 -15.83 -24.43 12.86
C VAL A 43 -16.63 -25.72 13.09
N THR A 44 -16.74 -26.16 14.35
CA THR A 44 -17.58 -27.32 14.71
C THR A 44 -19.06 -27.02 14.50
N GLY A 45 -19.91 -28.06 14.48
CA GLY A 45 -21.36 -27.89 14.34
C GLY A 45 -22.08 -27.26 15.55
N ILE A 46 -21.36 -26.85 16.61
CA ILE A 46 -21.94 -26.34 17.86
C ILE A 46 -21.32 -24.96 18.16
N SER A 47 -22.18 -23.93 18.19
CA SER A 47 -21.71 -22.53 18.28
C SER A 47 -21.01 -22.23 19.61
N GLU A 48 -21.53 -22.80 20.70
CA GLU A 48 -21.01 -22.69 22.06
C GLU A 48 -19.62 -23.33 22.18
N THR A 49 -19.40 -24.48 21.52
CA THR A 49 -18.07 -25.11 21.45
C THR A 49 -17.08 -24.21 20.71
N ASN A 50 -17.51 -23.59 19.61
CA ASN A 50 -16.65 -22.70 18.82
C ASN A 50 -16.27 -21.43 19.59
N ILE A 51 -17.26 -20.81 20.24
CA ILE A 51 -17.04 -19.63 21.08
C ILE A 51 -16.08 -19.97 22.23
N MET A 52 -16.34 -21.04 22.99
CA MET A 52 -15.46 -21.42 24.12
C MET A 52 -14.04 -21.77 23.67
N ALA A 53 -13.86 -22.49 22.56
CA ALA A 53 -12.54 -22.82 22.03
C ALA A 53 -11.77 -21.55 21.59
N CYS A 54 -12.43 -20.62 20.88
CA CYS A 54 -11.82 -19.34 20.50
C CYS A 54 -11.45 -18.49 21.71
N LEU A 55 -12.29 -18.41 22.75
CA LEU A 55 -11.98 -17.68 23.98
C LEU A 55 -10.78 -18.28 24.74
N LEU A 56 -10.65 -19.60 24.77
CA LEU A 56 -9.48 -20.28 25.35
C LEU A 56 -8.21 -19.99 24.55
N ALA A 57 -8.25 -20.10 23.22
CA ALA A 57 -7.13 -19.73 22.35
C ALA A 57 -6.73 -18.25 22.51
N LYS A 58 -7.71 -17.34 22.63
CA LYS A 58 -7.47 -15.91 22.91
C LYS A 58 -6.78 -15.69 24.26
N ALA A 59 -7.23 -16.38 25.31
CA ALA A 59 -6.61 -16.33 26.63
C ALA A 59 -5.18 -16.92 26.65
N LYS A 60 -4.86 -17.82 25.72
CA LYS A 60 -3.49 -18.32 25.48
C LYS A 60 -2.65 -17.42 24.56
N GLY A 61 -3.16 -16.28 24.10
CA GLY A 61 -2.37 -15.25 23.39
C GLY A 61 -2.43 -15.31 21.86
N VAL A 62 -3.28 -16.17 21.28
CA VAL A 62 -3.52 -16.17 19.82
C VAL A 62 -4.04 -14.81 19.37
N LYS A 63 -3.40 -14.23 18.34
CA LYS A 63 -3.68 -12.86 17.89
C LYS A 63 -5.09 -12.73 17.31
N LYS A 64 -5.50 -13.65 16.44
CA LYS A 64 -6.79 -13.61 15.73
C LYS A 64 -7.62 -14.88 15.97
N THR A 65 -8.89 -14.72 16.32
CA THR A 65 -9.83 -15.83 16.57
C THR A 65 -11.08 -15.71 15.70
N ILE A 66 -11.53 -16.83 15.14
CA ILE A 66 -12.69 -16.88 14.23
C ILE A 66 -13.63 -18.03 14.61
N ALA A 67 -14.86 -17.71 15.03
CA ALA A 67 -15.84 -18.71 15.44
C ALA A 67 -17.00 -18.87 14.43
N LEU A 68 -17.37 -20.10 14.09
CA LEU A 68 -18.64 -20.37 13.41
C LEU A 68 -19.79 -20.28 14.43
N VAL A 69 -20.67 -19.30 14.25
CA VAL A 69 -21.80 -19.00 15.14
C VAL A 69 -23.08 -18.96 14.31
N GLU A 70 -23.98 -19.92 14.52
CA GLU A 70 -25.24 -20.03 13.76
C GLU A 70 -26.44 -19.34 14.42
N ASN A 71 -26.36 -19.05 15.73
CA ASN A 71 -27.38 -18.29 16.45
C ASN A 71 -27.03 -16.80 16.44
N MET A 72 -27.94 -15.95 15.97
CA MET A 72 -27.74 -14.50 15.90
C MET A 72 -27.53 -13.90 17.30
N ASP A 73 -28.27 -14.37 18.30
CA ASP A 73 -28.21 -13.84 19.68
C ASP A 73 -26.83 -13.98 20.33
N TYR A 74 -26.03 -14.95 19.86
CA TYR A 74 -24.68 -15.19 20.38
C TYR A 74 -23.61 -14.33 19.69
N ILE A 75 -23.92 -13.66 18.58
CA ILE A 75 -22.94 -12.87 17.81
C ILE A 75 -22.39 -11.73 18.69
N HIS A 76 -23.27 -10.85 19.16
CA HIS A 76 -22.86 -9.68 19.97
C HIS A 76 -22.16 -10.11 21.27
N LEU A 77 -22.72 -11.10 21.98
CA LEU A 77 -22.11 -11.65 23.21
C LEU A 77 -20.71 -12.25 22.96
N SER A 78 -20.50 -12.89 21.80
CA SER A 78 -19.19 -13.47 21.45
C SER A 78 -18.14 -12.41 21.12
N GLN A 79 -18.55 -11.28 20.51
CA GLN A 79 -17.67 -10.14 20.25
C GLN A 79 -17.28 -9.42 21.54
N GLU A 80 -18.24 -9.14 22.43
CA GLU A 80 -17.96 -8.54 23.75
C GLU A 80 -17.04 -9.41 24.62
N ALA A 81 -17.14 -10.74 24.49
CA ALA A 81 -16.25 -11.68 25.17
C ALA A 81 -14.81 -11.73 24.60
N GLY A 82 -14.56 -11.12 23.42
CA GLY A 82 -13.21 -10.98 22.84
C GLY A 82 -12.90 -11.85 21.62
N ILE A 83 -13.91 -12.39 20.91
CA ILE A 83 -13.72 -13.10 19.64
C ILE A 83 -13.62 -12.10 18.49
N ASP A 84 -12.59 -12.24 17.64
CA ASP A 84 -12.23 -11.20 16.66
C ASP A 84 -13.00 -11.22 15.35
N ALA A 85 -13.71 -12.32 15.06
CA ALA A 85 -14.58 -12.49 13.89
C ALA A 85 -15.51 -13.69 14.08
N PHE A 86 -16.65 -13.68 13.39
CA PHE A 86 -17.56 -14.82 13.34
C PHE A 86 -17.97 -15.14 11.91
N ILE A 87 -18.41 -16.39 11.70
CA ILE A 87 -19.01 -16.87 10.45
C ILE A 87 -20.42 -17.33 10.76
N ASN A 88 -21.43 -16.89 10.01
CA ASN A 88 -22.79 -17.41 10.13
C ASN A 88 -23.27 -17.95 8.77
N LYS A 89 -23.41 -19.28 8.65
CA LYS A 89 -23.82 -19.95 7.40
C LYS A 89 -25.21 -19.52 6.91
N LYS A 90 -26.15 -19.23 7.83
CA LYS A 90 -27.52 -18.82 7.48
C LYS A 90 -27.52 -17.42 6.90
N LEU A 91 -26.72 -16.51 7.47
CA LEU A 91 -26.53 -15.15 6.96
C LEU A 91 -25.84 -15.17 5.58
N LEU A 92 -24.77 -15.95 5.42
CA LEU A 92 -24.09 -16.10 4.13
C LEU A 92 -25.01 -16.66 3.03
N ALA A 93 -25.84 -17.65 3.37
CA ALA A 93 -26.83 -18.19 2.44
C ALA A 93 -27.92 -17.15 2.11
N ALA A 94 -28.43 -16.40 3.09
CA ALA A 94 -29.41 -15.35 2.89
C ALA A 94 -28.88 -14.22 1.99
N ASN A 95 -27.65 -13.75 2.22
CA ASN A 95 -26.99 -12.73 1.39
C ASN A 95 -26.76 -13.24 -0.04
N THR A 96 -26.33 -14.51 -0.19
CA THR A 96 -26.19 -15.15 -1.51
C THR A 96 -27.53 -15.20 -2.27
N ILE A 97 -28.62 -15.58 -1.60
CA ILE A 97 -29.98 -15.61 -2.19
C ILE A 97 -30.43 -14.19 -2.56
N ASN A 98 -30.27 -13.22 -1.65
CA ASN A 98 -30.64 -11.82 -1.89
C ASN A 98 -29.93 -11.22 -3.12
N ARG A 99 -28.67 -11.60 -3.38
CA ARG A 99 -27.93 -11.21 -4.59
C ARG A 99 -28.62 -11.67 -5.89
N TYR A 100 -29.25 -12.85 -5.91
CA TYR A 100 -29.96 -13.36 -7.10
C TYR A 100 -31.40 -12.87 -7.23
N VAL A 101 -32.06 -12.49 -6.13
CA VAL A 101 -33.45 -11.99 -6.14
C VAL A 101 -33.51 -10.53 -6.64
N ARG A 102 -32.48 -9.73 -6.39
CA ARG A 102 -32.44 -8.30 -6.77
C ARG A 102 -32.03 -8.13 -8.25
N HIS A 103 -32.79 -7.31 -8.98
CA HIS A 103 -32.54 -7.03 -10.39
C HIS A 103 -31.48 -5.91 -10.55
N GLY A 104 -30.27 -6.27 -10.98
CA GLY A 104 -29.18 -5.34 -11.31
C GLY A 104 -27.81 -6.01 -11.29
N ASP A 105 -26.78 -5.34 -11.80
CA ASP A 105 -25.38 -5.80 -11.74
C ASP A 105 -24.79 -5.59 -10.32
N VAL A 106 -25.35 -6.28 -9.33
CA VAL A 106 -24.92 -6.24 -7.92
C VAL A 106 -23.73 -7.20 -7.74
N VAL A 107 -22.60 -6.67 -7.27
CA VAL A 107 -21.36 -7.42 -7.02
C VAL A 107 -21.44 -8.14 -5.68
N ASP A 108 -21.75 -7.40 -4.61
CA ASP A 108 -21.86 -7.92 -3.25
C ASP A 108 -23.02 -7.29 -2.46
N VAL A 109 -23.51 -8.04 -1.46
CA VAL A 109 -24.55 -7.63 -0.51
C VAL A 109 -24.12 -8.03 0.89
N THR A 110 -23.68 -7.06 1.69
CA THR A 110 -23.26 -7.28 3.07
C THR A 110 -24.24 -6.60 4.03
N THR A 111 -24.75 -7.36 4.99
CA THR A 111 -25.57 -6.87 6.10
C THR A 111 -24.66 -6.50 7.27
N LEU A 112 -24.84 -5.31 7.85
CA LEU A 112 -24.06 -4.87 9.00
C LEU A 112 -24.72 -5.38 10.29
N SER A 113 -24.02 -6.25 11.02
CA SER A 113 -24.52 -6.89 12.24
C SER A 113 -24.90 -5.87 13.32
N ASP A 114 -24.12 -4.79 13.43
CA ASP A 114 -24.19 -3.85 14.56
C ASP A 114 -25.27 -2.77 14.39
N VAL A 115 -25.98 -2.75 13.25
CA VAL A 115 -27.00 -1.74 12.93
C VAL A 115 -28.24 -2.44 12.36
N ALA A 116 -29.30 -2.52 13.17
CA ALA A 116 -30.53 -3.23 12.82
C ALA A 116 -31.14 -2.73 11.50
N GLY A 117 -31.15 -3.60 10.47
CA GLY A 117 -31.71 -3.29 9.15
C GLY A 117 -30.77 -2.54 8.19
N ALA A 118 -29.48 -2.42 8.51
CA ALA A 118 -28.49 -1.83 7.61
C ALA A 118 -27.99 -2.84 6.55
N GLU A 119 -28.17 -2.48 5.28
CA GLU A 119 -27.63 -3.20 4.13
C GLU A 119 -26.59 -2.32 3.40
N VAL A 120 -25.50 -2.95 3.00
CA VAL A 120 -24.48 -2.43 2.09
C VAL A 120 -24.62 -3.18 0.76
N LEU A 121 -24.79 -2.42 -0.33
CA LEU A 121 -24.97 -2.92 -1.68
C LEU A 121 -23.83 -2.40 -2.56
N GLU A 122 -23.03 -3.30 -3.12
CA GLU A 122 -22.02 -2.94 -4.11
C GLU A 122 -22.56 -3.16 -5.52
N PHE A 123 -22.60 -2.10 -6.34
CA PHE A 123 -23.07 -2.12 -7.72
C PHE A 123 -21.91 -1.98 -8.70
N LYS A 124 -21.84 -2.82 -9.72
CA LYS A 124 -20.86 -2.65 -10.79
C LYS A 124 -21.25 -1.48 -11.68
N VAL A 125 -20.37 -0.49 -11.80
CA VAL A 125 -20.52 0.54 -12.83
C VAL A 125 -20.07 -0.05 -14.17
N THR A 126 -20.91 0.05 -15.19
CA THR A 126 -20.60 -0.41 -16.55
C THR A 126 -20.99 0.66 -17.56
N SER A 127 -20.56 0.50 -18.82
CA SER A 127 -20.99 1.37 -19.94
C SER A 127 -22.51 1.38 -20.20
N LYS A 128 -23.29 0.54 -19.50
CA LYS A 128 -24.77 0.51 -19.55
C LYS A 128 -25.44 1.22 -18.37
N THR A 129 -24.67 1.72 -17.40
CA THR A 129 -25.18 2.37 -16.18
C THR A 129 -25.90 3.68 -16.51
N LYS A 130 -27.18 3.81 -16.13
CA LYS A 130 -28.07 4.93 -16.53
C LYS A 130 -27.70 6.30 -15.95
N CYS A 131 -26.82 6.36 -14.94
CA CYS A 131 -26.35 7.58 -14.30
C CYS A 131 -24.89 7.95 -14.64
N LEU A 132 -24.26 7.24 -15.58
CA LEU A 132 -22.96 7.62 -16.14
C LEU A 132 -23.05 9.02 -16.76
N GLY A 133 -22.01 9.85 -16.60
CA GLY A 133 -22.02 11.25 -17.03
C GLY A 133 -22.70 12.26 -16.10
N LYS A 134 -23.24 11.83 -14.96
CA LYS A 134 -23.92 12.71 -13.99
C LYS A 134 -23.13 12.84 -12.70
N MET A 135 -23.24 13.99 -12.03
CA MET A 135 -22.78 14.16 -10.66
C MET A 135 -23.67 13.37 -9.71
N ILE A 136 -23.10 12.80 -8.64
CA ILE A 136 -23.83 12.04 -7.61
C ILE A 136 -25.02 12.84 -7.05
N ARG A 137 -24.84 14.14 -6.81
CA ARG A 137 -25.89 15.03 -6.28
C ARG A 137 -27.13 15.17 -7.18
N ASP A 138 -26.99 14.87 -8.48
CA ASP A 138 -28.05 15.00 -9.49
C ASP A 138 -28.75 13.64 -9.78
N MET A 139 -28.50 12.62 -8.95
CA MET A 139 -29.05 11.27 -9.10
C MET A 139 -30.26 11.03 -8.19
N ASN A 140 -31.23 10.26 -8.69
CA ASN A 140 -32.46 9.95 -7.97
C ASN A 140 -32.38 8.55 -7.35
N PHE A 141 -32.09 8.47 -6.05
CA PHE A 141 -31.99 7.22 -5.29
C PHE A 141 -33.31 6.84 -4.59
N PRO A 142 -33.55 5.54 -4.30
CA PRO A 142 -34.67 5.10 -3.47
C PRO A 142 -34.68 5.79 -2.10
N LYS A 143 -35.87 6.02 -1.53
CA LYS A 143 -36.04 6.75 -0.26
C LYS A 143 -35.18 6.17 0.87
N GLY A 144 -34.40 7.03 1.52
CA GLY A 144 -33.49 6.66 2.61
C GLY A 144 -32.33 5.75 2.20
N ALA A 145 -31.91 5.73 0.93
CA ALA A 145 -30.65 5.11 0.51
C ALA A 145 -29.57 6.19 0.33
N THR A 146 -28.38 5.97 0.89
CA THR A 146 -27.23 6.88 0.81
C THR A 146 -26.08 6.23 0.04
N ILE A 147 -25.21 6.99 -0.63
CA ILE A 147 -23.95 6.43 -1.14
C ILE A 147 -22.92 6.46 -0.02
N GLY A 148 -22.46 5.28 0.41
CA GLY A 148 -21.40 5.14 1.42
C GLY A 148 -19.99 5.18 0.80
N GLY A 149 -19.86 4.94 -0.50
CA GLY A 149 -18.57 4.96 -1.18
C GLY A 149 -18.64 4.79 -2.69
N ILE A 150 -17.62 5.28 -3.39
CA ILE A 150 -17.20 4.70 -4.67
C ILE A 150 -15.80 4.15 -4.44
N SER A 151 -15.58 2.89 -4.82
CA SER A 151 -14.25 2.27 -4.77
C SER A 151 -13.59 2.39 -6.14
N MET A 152 -12.69 3.37 -6.28
CA MET A 152 -11.72 3.43 -7.39
C MET A 152 -10.31 3.06 -6.89
N SER A 153 -9.99 3.39 -5.64
CA SER A 153 -8.77 3.04 -4.90
C SER A 153 -8.93 3.34 -3.40
N GLY A 154 -10.11 3.01 -2.86
CA GLY A 154 -10.58 3.42 -1.51
C GLY A 154 -11.84 4.28 -1.57
N PHE A 155 -12.47 4.50 -0.41
CA PHE A 155 -13.78 5.14 -0.31
C PHE A 155 -13.72 6.67 -0.54
N THR A 156 -14.34 7.15 -1.62
CA THR A 156 -14.62 8.60 -1.82
C THR A 156 -16.12 8.84 -2.02
N THR A 157 -16.68 9.81 -1.30
CA THR A 157 -18.09 10.25 -1.44
C THR A 157 -18.18 11.78 -1.50
N THR A 158 -18.00 12.36 -2.69
CA THR A 158 -18.29 13.78 -2.91
C THR A 158 -19.44 13.92 -3.90
N GLY A 159 -20.39 14.82 -3.65
CA GLY A 159 -21.53 15.04 -4.54
C GLY A 159 -21.15 15.65 -5.88
N ALA A 160 -19.95 16.24 -5.95
CA ALA A 160 -19.30 16.72 -7.17
C ALA A 160 -18.64 15.60 -7.99
N THR A 161 -18.46 14.39 -7.44
CA THR A 161 -17.96 13.24 -8.19
C THR A 161 -18.91 12.95 -9.35
N ILE A 162 -18.39 13.09 -10.57
CA ILE A 162 -19.08 12.68 -11.79
C ILE A 162 -18.79 11.20 -11.98
N LEU A 163 -19.82 10.37 -12.21
CA LEU A 163 -19.64 8.98 -12.64
C LEU A 163 -19.17 8.96 -14.11
N ASN A 164 -17.91 9.32 -14.33
CA ASN A 164 -17.20 9.35 -15.61
C ASN A 164 -15.74 8.87 -15.46
N ASP A 165 -15.03 9.33 -14.43
CA ASP A 165 -13.59 9.07 -14.24
C ASP A 165 -13.29 7.65 -13.70
N ILE A 166 -14.33 6.81 -13.62
CA ILE A 166 -14.20 5.37 -13.43
C ILE A 166 -13.79 4.80 -14.81
N GLU A 167 -12.49 4.77 -15.09
CA GLU A 167 -11.93 3.78 -16.04
C GLU A 167 -12.59 2.43 -15.76
N ILE A 168 -12.89 1.65 -16.81
CA ILE A 168 -13.79 0.48 -16.72
C ILE A 168 -13.18 -0.63 -15.84
N MET A 169 -13.29 -0.46 -14.54
CA MET A 169 -12.79 -1.34 -13.50
C MET A 169 -13.90 -2.30 -13.03
N PRO A 170 -13.56 -3.51 -12.54
CA PRO A 170 -14.59 -4.51 -12.27
C PRO A 170 -15.55 -4.25 -11.10
N ALA A 171 -15.33 -3.20 -10.29
CA ALA A 171 -15.99 -2.81 -9.04
C ALA A 171 -15.80 -1.28 -8.83
N GLY A 172 -16.61 -0.49 -8.12
CA GLY A 172 -17.92 -0.73 -7.51
C GLY A 172 -18.50 0.55 -6.85
N LEU A 173 -19.81 0.83 -7.00
CA LEU A 173 -20.56 1.90 -6.32
C LEU A 173 -21.25 1.32 -5.07
N LEU A 174 -20.95 1.86 -3.89
CA LEU A 174 -21.43 1.35 -2.61
C LEU A 174 -22.63 2.17 -2.10
N VAL A 175 -23.81 1.57 -2.10
CA VAL A 175 -25.03 2.16 -1.50
C VAL A 175 -25.23 1.57 -0.11
N TRP A 176 -25.36 2.44 0.88
CA TRP A 176 -25.36 2.14 2.31
C TRP A 176 -26.66 2.64 2.94
N ARG A 177 -27.22 1.89 3.89
CA ARG A 177 -28.29 2.36 4.79
C ARG A 177 -27.82 2.39 6.25
N SER A 178 -27.96 3.55 6.89
CA SER A 178 -27.77 3.84 8.33
C SER A 178 -26.36 4.12 8.87
N ILE A 179 -26.14 5.38 9.26
CA ILE A 179 -25.34 5.88 10.40
C ILE A 179 -24.11 5.05 10.83
N THR A 180 -22.99 5.21 10.14
CA THR A 180 -21.62 5.27 10.72
C THR A 180 -20.61 5.54 9.61
N HIS A 181 -20.42 6.80 9.26
CA HIS A 181 -19.22 7.28 8.58
C HIS A 181 -18.73 8.51 9.34
N TRP A 182 -17.42 8.77 9.25
CA TRP A 182 -16.81 9.95 9.87
C TRP A 182 -17.55 11.22 9.47
N ILE A 183 -18.22 11.81 10.46
CA ILE A 183 -18.75 13.16 10.42
C ILE A 183 -17.61 14.05 10.91
N GLY A 184 -17.41 15.22 10.31
CA GLY A 184 -16.58 16.26 10.90
C GLY A 184 -17.15 16.68 12.26
N PRO A 185 -16.34 17.27 13.15
CA PRO A 185 -16.81 17.75 14.43
C PRO A 185 -17.98 18.73 14.27
N TYR A 186 -19.02 18.60 15.09
CA TYR A 186 -20.27 19.34 14.93
C TYR A 186 -20.87 19.78 16.26
N LEU A 187 -21.84 20.70 16.20
CA LEU A 187 -22.54 21.25 17.36
C LEU A 187 -24.05 21.08 17.18
N GLU A 188 -24.69 20.38 18.12
CA GLU A 188 -26.10 19.99 18.10
C GLU A 188 -26.88 20.74 19.19
N ILE A 189 -28.09 21.24 18.90
CA ILE A 189 -28.91 21.97 19.89
C ILE A 189 -29.78 20.97 20.66
N VAL A 190 -29.88 21.14 21.99
CA VAL A 190 -30.67 20.25 22.85
C VAL A 190 -32.10 20.78 23.04
N GLY A 191 -33.11 20.02 22.57
CA GLY A 191 -34.53 20.19 22.92
C GLY A 191 -35.50 20.43 21.74
N GLU A 192 -36.79 20.17 21.97
CA GLU A 192 -37.86 20.12 20.95
C GLU A 192 -38.13 21.46 20.20
N GLU A 193 -37.70 22.61 20.74
CA GLU A 193 -37.93 23.92 20.11
C GLU A 193 -36.69 24.50 19.38
N GLY A 194 -35.59 23.75 19.29
CA GLY A 194 -34.29 24.24 18.84
C GLY A 194 -33.99 23.95 17.37
N THR A 195 -34.47 24.80 16.44
CA THR A 195 -33.99 24.69 15.04
C THR A 195 -32.54 25.18 14.92
N VAL A 196 -31.77 24.47 14.10
CA VAL A 196 -30.40 24.76 13.66
C VAL A 196 -30.16 26.22 13.30
N GLU A 197 -31.15 26.83 12.66
CA GLU A 197 -31.12 28.19 12.13
C GLU A 197 -30.76 29.24 13.21
N ASN A 198 -30.93 28.88 14.48
CA ASN A 198 -30.55 29.69 15.62
C ASN A 198 -29.04 29.64 15.95
N LEU A 199 -28.26 28.64 15.51
CA LEU A 199 -26.82 28.49 15.87
C LEU A 199 -25.94 27.94 14.72
N PRO A 200 -25.92 28.57 13.52
CA PRO A 200 -25.15 28.08 12.38
C PRO A 200 -23.62 28.18 12.56
N LEU A 201 -22.90 27.30 11.85
CA LEU A 201 -21.45 27.34 11.66
C LEU A 201 -21.07 28.53 10.75
N GLU A 202 -20.27 29.46 11.26
CA GLU A 202 -19.79 30.63 10.52
C GLU A 202 -18.44 30.38 9.84
N ALA A 203 -17.54 29.62 10.47
CA ALA A 203 -16.23 29.31 9.90
C ALA A 203 -15.63 28.02 10.44
N THR A 204 -14.78 27.36 9.64
CA THR A 204 -13.87 26.30 10.06
C THR A 204 -12.47 26.60 9.56
N LEU A 205 -11.51 26.62 10.47
CA LEU A 205 -10.09 26.82 10.20
C LEU A 205 -9.36 25.55 10.63
N VAL A 206 -8.49 25.01 9.79
CA VAL A 206 -7.67 23.84 10.11
C VAL A 206 -6.21 24.11 9.77
N GLU A 207 -5.31 23.94 10.72
CA GLU A 207 -3.87 23.87 10.50
C GLU A 207 -3.39 22.45 10.79
N ALA A 208 -2.78 21.81 9.80
CA ALA A 208 -2.29 20.44 9.89
C ALA A 208 -0.79 20.41 9.62
N GLU A 209 -0.02 19.74 10.48
CA GLU A 209 1.41 19.52 10.33
C GLU A 209 1.68 18.02 10.20
N VAL A 210 2.13 17.60 9.02
CA VAL A 210 2.64 16.25 8.77
C VAL A 210 4.14 16.25 9.04
N ASN A 211 4.61 15.35 9.90
CA ASN A 211 6.02 15.09 10.18
C ASN A 211 6.29 13.60 9.98
N GLY A 212 6.61 13.20 8.75
CA GLY A 212 6.70 11.78 8.38
C GLY A 212 5.32 11.09 8.53
N PRO A 213 5.19 10.05 9.37
CA PRO A 213 3.90 9.39 9.61
C PRO A 213 3.02 10.10 10.65
N VAL A 214 3.55 11.04 11.45
CA VAL A 214 2.77 11.71 12.51
C VAL A 214 2.10 12.97 11.96
N VAL A 215 0.82 13.17 12.28
CA VAL A 215 0.06 14.35 11.88
C VAL A 215 -0.51 15.04 13.12
N ASN A 216 -0.07 16.26 13.38
CA ASN A 216 -0.74 17.15 14.32
C ASN A 216 -1.81 17.93 13.57
N VAL A 217 -2.99 18.10 14.18
CA VAL A 217 -4.08 18.89 13.64
C VAL A 217 -4.60 19.82 14.71
N GLU A 218 -4.62 21.12 14.42
CA GLU A 218 -5.34 22.15 15.15
C GLU A 218 -6.54 22.61 14.31
N MET A 219 -7.72 22.64 14.91
CA MET A 219 -8.96 23.02 14.23
C MET A 219 -9.74 24.01 15.11
N GLU A 220 -10.21 25.10 14.52
CA GLU A 220 -11.15 26.05 15.12
C GLU A 220 -12.47 26.05 14.34
N GLN A 221 -13.60 25.87 15.02
CA GLN A 221 -14.93 26.08 14.46
C GLN A 221 -15.65 27.21 15.19
N SER A 222 -16.20 28.15 14.43
CA SER A 222 -16.97 29.29 14.95
C SER A 222 -18.47 29.11 14.69
N TYR A 223 -19.29 29.29 15.71
CA TYR A 223 -20.77 29.29 15.65
C TYR A 223 -21.32 30.59 16.26
N ARG A 224 -22.52 31.02 15.85
CA ARG A 224 -23.18 32.20 16.44
C ARG A 224 -24.65 31.98 16.73
N ASN A 225 -25.10 32.30 17.94
CA ASN A 225 -26.53 32.28 18.24
C ASN A 225 -27.24 33.44 17.53
N ARG A 226 -27.83 33.18 16.36
CA ARG A 226 -28.63 34.15 15.59
C ARG A 226 -30.10 34.20 16.04
N GLY A 227 -30.50 33.28 16.92
CA GLY A 227 -31.83 33.19 17.50
C GLY A 227 -32.16 34.28 18.51
N LYS A 228 -33.40 34.22 19.03
CA LYS A 228 -33.89 35.10 20.12
C LYS A 228 -33.96 34.40 21.49
N LYS A 229 -33.67 33.10 21.55
CA LYS A 229 -33.72 32.27 22.75
C LYS A 229 -32.31 31.94 23.24
N THR A 230 -32.17 31.71 24.54
CA THR A 230 -31.00 31.04 25.12
C THR A 230 -31.03 29.57 24.71
N LEU A 231 -29.87 29.02 24.33
CA LEU A 231 -29.72 27.65 23.87
C LEU A 231 -28.84 26.82 24.82
N GLU A 232 -29.02 25.51 24.78
CA GLU A 232 -28.06 24.50 25.25
C GLU A 232 -27.66 23.66 24.04
N ALA A 233 -26.40 23.26 23.96
CA ALA A 233 -25.86 22.50 22.84
C ALA A 233 -24.86 21.43 23.28
N VAL A 234 -24.66 20.41 22.46
CA VAL A 234 -23.61 19.41 22.60
C VAL A 234 -22.69 19.50 21.38
N TYR A 235 -21.41 19.76 21.63
CA TYR A 235 -20.37 19.66 20.61
C TYR A 235 -19.82 18.23 20.59
N VAL A 236 -19.88 17.57 19.44
CA VAL A 236 -19.45 16.18 19.26
C VAL A 236 -18.14 16.16 18.47
N PHE A 237 -17.09 15.59 19.08
CA PHE A 237 -15.84 15.23 18.43
C PHE A 237 -15.76 13.71 18.29
N PRO A 238 -16.08 13.14 17.11
CA PRO A 238 -15.80 11.74 16.84
C PRO A 238 -14.28 11.56 16.74
N THR A 239 -13.70 10.75 17.62
CA THR A 239 -12.26 10.46 17.57
C THR A 239 -12.04 9.25 16.67
N ASP A 240 -10.98 9.28 15.87
CA ASP A 240 -10.39 8.07 15.29
C ASP A 240 -10.07 7.04 16.39
N THR A 241 -9.91 5.75 16.05
CA THR A 241 -9.24 4.81 16.97
C THR A 241 -7.79 5.23 17.22
N ASP A 242 -7.18 5.88 16.21
CA ASP A 242 -5.74 6.12 16.14
C ASP A 242 -5.37 7.60 16.37
N ALA A 243 -6.32 8.42 16.85
CA ALA A 243 -6.14 9.85 17.13
C ALA A 243 -6.23 10.15 18.63
N ALA A 244 -5.21 10.82 19.15
CA ALA A 244 -5.16 11.30 20.53
C ALA A 244 -5.48 12.80 20.58
N LEU A 245 -6.68 13.14 21.04
CA LEU A 245 -7.03 14.52 21.42
C LEU A 245 -6.28 14.91 22.70
N TYR A 246 -5.49 15.98 22.64
CA TYR A 246 -4.67 16.44 23.77
C TYR A 246 -4.96 17.87 24.23
N SER A 247 -5.72 18.65 23.45
CA SER A 247 -6.23 19.96 23.87
C SER A 247 -7.63 20.21 23.32
N MET A 248 -8.49 20.79 24.15
CA MET A 248 -9.80 21.27 23.73
C MET A 248 -10.18 22.52 24.54
N GLU A 249 -10.54 23.58 23.83
CA GLU A 249 -10.84 24.89 24.39
C GLU A 249 -12.15 25.43 23.80
N ILE A 250 -12.94 26.12 24.60
CA ILE A 250 -14.14 26.82 24.14
C ILE A 250 -14.02 28.30 24.51
N GLU A 251 -14.22 29.18 23.53
CA GLU A 251 -14.26 30.62 23.70
C GLU A 251 -15.70 31.10 23.45
N ILE A 252 -16.30 31.81 24.40
CA ILE A 252 -17.65 32.35 24.25
C ILE A 252 -17.56 33.87 24.42
N ASN A 253 -17.75 34.58 23.31
CA ASN A 253 -17.37 36.00 23.16
C ASN A 253 -15.91 36.20 23.61
N GLU A 254 -15.64 37.02 24.63
CA GLU A 254 -14.27 37.25 25.16
C GLU A 254 -13.85 36.23 26.23
N ARG A 255 -14.75 35.33 26.65
CA ARG A 255 -14.51 34.42 27.78
C ARG A 255 -13.98 33.07 27.29
N LYS A 256 -12.69 32.85 27.48
CA LYS A 256 -12.04 31.55 27.27
C LYS A 256 -12.34 30.57 28.42
N ILE A 257 -12.73 29.36 28.08
CA ILE A 257 -12.98 28.22 28.96
C ILE A 257 -12.02 27.10 28.52
N VAL A 258 -11.07 26.75 29.39
CA VAL A 258 -10.12 25.65 29.19
C VAL A 258 -10.57 24.48 30.05
N ALA A 259 -10.52 23.25 29.50
CA ALA A 259 -10.92 22.05 30.21
C ALA A 259 -9.96 21.75 31.39
N GLU A 260 -10.53 21.45 32.56
CA GLU A 260 -9.81 21.04 33.77
C GLU A 260 -10.25 19.63 34.15
N ALA A 261 -9.30 18.69 34.27
CA ALA A 261 -9.61 17.31 34.63
C ALA A 261 -10.06 17.22 36.11
N GLN A 262 -11.29 16.75 36.34
CA GLN A 262 -11.87 16.56 37.67
C GLN A 262 -12.64 15.23 37.75
N GLU A 263 -12.91 14.75 38.96
CA GLU A 263 -13.77 13.58 39.19
C GLU A 263 -15.17 13.81 38.60
N ILE A 264 -15.68 12.83 37.83
CA ILE A 264 -16.90 12.96 37.02
C ILE A 264 -18.09 13.53 37.82
N LYS A 265 -18.40 12.95 38.99
CA LYS A 265 -19.52 13.39 39.85
C LYS A 265 -19.39 14.86 40.29
N LYS A 266 -18.16 15.31 40.55
CA LYS A 266 -17.86 16.69 40.96
C LYS A 266 -17.97 17.66 39.79
N ALA A 267 -17.51 17.26 38.60
CA ALA A 267 -17.66 18.02 37.37
C ALA A 267 -19.13 18.20 36.99
N GLU A 268 -19.94 17.13 37.05
CA GLU A 268 -21.37 17.16 36.75
C GLU A 268 -22.15 18.04 37.73
N ALA A 269 -21.91 17.91 39.03
CA ALA A 269 -22.56 18.76 40.04
C ALA A 269 -22.25 20.25 39.83
N ARG A 270 -20.99 20.59 39.51
CA ARG A 270 -20.54 21.96 39.21
C ARG A 270 -21.16 22.51 37.93
N TYR A 271 -21.32 21.67 36.90
CA TYR A 271 -22.00 22.03 35.65
C TYR A 271 -23.48 22.32 35.90
N GLU A 272 -24.19 21.43 36.59
CA GLU A 272 -25.63 21.59 36.90
C GLU A 272 -25.92 22.78 37.81
N GLU A 273 -25.06 23.08 38.79
CA GLU A 273 -25.17 24.28 39.61
C GLU A 273 -24.99 25.55 38.76
N ALA A 274 -23.97 25.59 37.90
CA ALA A 274 -23.72 26.72 37.02
C ALA A 274 -24.85 26.94 36.00
N LYS A 275 -25.35 25.85 35.40
CA LYS A 275 -26.51 25.82 34.49
C LYS A 275 -27.76 26.42 35.15
N LYS A 276 -28.12 25.95 36.35
CA LYS A 276 -29.27 26.45 37.14
C LYS A 276 -29.10 27.90 37.58
N ALA A 277 -27.87 28.34 37.83
CA ALA A 277 -27.55 29.73 38.15
C ALA A 277 -27.54 30.67 36.91
N GLY A 278 -27.94 30.20 35.73
CA GLY A 278 -27.95 30.98 34.49
C GLY A 278 -26.55 31.32 33.95
N LYS A 279 -25.50 30.68 34.47
CA LYS A 279 -24.12 30.90 34.03
C LYS A 279 -23.83 30.05 32.81
N THR A 280 -23.13 30.63 31.83
CA THR A 280 -22.54 29.87 30.72
C THR A 280 -21.47 28.92 31.27
N ALA A 281 -21.63 27.63 30.98
CA ALA A 281 -20.83 26.53 31.51
C ALA A 281 -20.63 25.44 30.45
N ALA A 282 -19.51 24.74 30.53
CA ALA A 282 -19.18 23.63 29.63
C ALA A 282 -18.68 22.41 30.44
N ILE A 283 -18.98 21.20 29.98
CA ILE A 283 -18.46 19.95 30.55
C ILE A 283 -18.08 18.96 29.45
N LEU A 284 -16.82 18.51 29.45
CA LEU A 284 -16.34 17.44 28.58
C LEU A 284 -16.72 16.07 29.16
N LYS A 285 -17.33 15.22 28.33
CA LYS A 285 -17.71 13.84 28.63
C LYS A 285 -17.17 12.90 27.54
N ARG A 286 -16.84 11.67 27.94
CA ARG A 286 -16.53 10.58 27.01
C ARG A 286 -17.71 9.62 27.00
N GLN A 287 -18.49 9.61 25.93
CA GLN A 287 -19.65 8.73 25.81
C GLN A 287 -19.27 7.31 25.39
N ARG A 288 -18.28 7.19 24.50
CA ARG A 288 -17.76 5.91 23.99
C ARG A 288 -16.24 5.97 23.93
N PRO A 289 -15.52 4.84 23.78
CA PRO A 289 -14.08 4.86 23.59
C PRO A 289 -13.62 5.88 22.53
N ASN A 290 -14.40 6.00 21.44
CA ASN A 290 -14.07 6.80 20.27
C ASN A 290 -14.98 8.05 20.07
N ALA A 291 -15.61 8.57 21.13
CA ALA A 291 -16.47 9.74 21.03
C ALA A 291 -16.36 10.64 22.27
N LEU A 292 -16.04 11.91 22.03
CA LEU A 292 -15.96 12.96 23.04
C LEU A 292 -17.04 14.01 22.78
N GLU A 293 -17.72 14.44 23.84
CA GLU A 293 -18.84 15.36 23.81
C GLU A 293 -18.57 16.52 24.77
N ILE A 294 -18.82 17.76 24.36
CA ILE A 294 -18.92 18.89 25.29
C ILE A 294 -20.33 19.43 25.32
N ASN A 295 -21.00 19.30 26.46
CA ASN A 295 -22.27 19.97 26.72
C ASN A 295 -21.99 21.43 27.11
N ILE A 296 -22.65 22.38 26.45
CA ILE A 296 -22.54 23.83 26.62
C ILE A 296 -23.91 24.38 27.02
N ALA A 297 -24.03 24.84 28.26
CA ALA A 297 -25.25 25.45 28.78
C ALA A 297 -25.24 26.98 28.66
N ASN A 298 -26.43 27.56 28.53
CA ASN A 298 -26.69 29.00 28.60
C ASN A 298 -25.93 29.82 27.53
N ILE A 299 -26.11 29.45 26.26
CA ILE A 299 -25.66 30.20 25.08
C ILE A 299 -26.68 31.30 24.79
N LEU A 300 -26.34 32.56 25.06
CA LEU A 300 -27.28 33.69 24.94
C LEU A 300 -27.47 34.14 23.48
N PRO A 301 -28.58 34.82 23.16
CA PRO A 301 -28.77 35.45 21.85
C PRO A 301 -27.58 36.37 21.48
N LYS A 302 -27.06 36.20 20.26
CA LYS A 302 -25.86 36.84 19.67
C LYS A 302 -24.50 36.32 20.13
N ASP A 303 -24.43 35.43 21.12
CA ASP A 303 -23.16 34.84 21.55
C ASP A 303 -22.45 34.16 20.37
N GLN A 304 -21.15 34.43 20.24
CA GLN A 304 -20.26 33.67 19.37
C GLN A 304 -19.53 32.62 20.20
N ILE A 305 -19.59 31.37 19.74
CA ILE A 305 -18.84 30.24 20.30
C ILE A 305 -17.72 29.92 19.33
N LYS A 306 -16.51 29.75 19.82
CA LYS A 306 -15.43 29.09 19.09
C LYS A 306 -15.03 27.83 19.83
N VAL A 307 -14.94 26.72 19.12
CA VAL A 307 -14.40 25.47 19.66
C VAL A 307 -13.05 25.24 18.99
N ARG A 308 -11.99 25.16 19.79
CA ARG A 308 -10.64 24.80 19.32
C ARG A 308 -10.29 23.42 19.83
N LEU A 309 -9.74 22.59 18.96
CA LEU A 309 -9.32 21.24 19.28
C LEU A 309 -7.94 20.97 18.69
N LYS A 310 -7.10 20.26 19.44
CA LYS A 310 -5.79 19.78 18.97
C LYS A 310 -5.65 18.29 19.22
N TYR A 311 -5.40 17.55 18.16
CA TYR A 311 -5.15 16.11 18.20
C TYR A 311 -3.92 15.74 17.40
N THR A 312 -3.33 14.59 17.70
CA THR A 312 -2.30 13.96 16.86
C THR A 312 -2.81 12.60 16.40
N ARG A 313 -2.40 12.15 15.22
CA ARG A 313 -2.66 10.78 14.72
C ARG A 313 -1.47 10.24 13.94
N VAL A 314 -1.40 8.93 13.78
CA VAL A 314 -0.38 8.26 12.95
C VAL A 314 -1.00 7.82 11.63
N LEU A 315 -0.27 8.01 10.53
CA LEU A 315 -0.60 7.50 9.21
C LEU A 315 0.25 6.28 8.89
N VAL A 316 -0.42 5.22 8.45
CA VAL A 316 0.22 4.04 7.83
C VAL A 316 0.18 4.25 6.31
N PRO A 317 1.31 4.17 5.59
CA PRO A 317 1.31 4.27 4.13
C PRO A 317 0.84 2.96 3.48
N GLU A 318 0.13 3.07 2.38
CA GLU A 318 -0.19 1.94 1.49
C GLU A 318 0.65 2.08 0.21
N LYS A 319 1.52 1.11 -0.08
CA LYS A 319 2.43 1.13 -1.26
C LYS A 319 3.19 2.46 -1.40
N ASP A 320 3.89 2.85 -0.33
CA ASP A 320 4.60 4.12 -0.16
C ASP A 320 3.75 5.41 -0.25
N VAL A 321 2.42 5.32 -0.43
CA VAL A 321 1.51 6.47 -0.45
C VAL A 321 0.87 6.66 0.93
N PHE A 322 1.12 7.81 1.54
CA PHE A 322 0.39 8.28 2.71
C PHE A 322 -0.90 8.96 2.28
N LYS A 323 -2.00 8.67 3.01
CA LYS A 323 -3.32 9.26 2.78
C LYS A 323 -3.78 10.00 4.03
N LEU A 324 -3.71 11.34 3.99
CA LEU A 324 -4.29 12.20 5.01
C LEU A 324 -5.74 12.51 4.64
N ILE A 325 -6.66 12.16 5.53
CA ILE A 325 -8.07 12.57 5.46
C ILE A 325 -8.32 13.48 6.66
N LEU A 326 -8.72 14.72 6.40
CA LEU A 326 -9.27 15.61 7.40
C LEU A 326 -10.80 15.61 7.20
N PRO A 327 -11.61 15.21 8.20
CA PRO A 327 -13.06 15.17 8.07
C PRO A 327 -13.60 16.60 8.07
N THR A 328 -14.03 17.08 6.90
CA THR A 328 -14.50 18.47 6.73
C THR A 328 -16.01 18.58 6.54
N VAL A 329 -16.70 17.45 6.37
CA VAL A 329 -18.18 17.41 6.31
C VAL A 329 -18.81 17.75 7.65
N SER A 330 -19.55 18.85 7.72
CA SER A 330 -20.39 19.19 8.88
C SER A 330 -21.85 18.89 8.54
N GLY A 331 -22.39 17.76 9.00
CA GLY A 331 -23.79 17.37 8.79
C GLY A 331 -23.98 16.10 7.93
N PRO A 332 -25.20 15.86 7.38
CA PRO A 332 -25.53 14.63 6.67
C PRO A 332 -24.88 14.52 5.29
N LYS A 333 -24.31 13.35 4.98
CA LYS A 333 -23.87 12.98 3.62
C LYS A 333 -25.10 12.62 2.76
N TYR A 334 -25.53 13.56 1.91
CA TYR A 334 -26.53 13.50 0.83
C TYR A 334 -27.92 12.89 1.12
N ILE A 335 -28.96 13.73 1.02
CA ILE A 335 -30.39 13.39 1.08
C ILE A 335 -31.02 13.60 -0.31
N ASN A 336 -32.06 12.84 -0.69
CA ASN A 336 -32.82 13.06 -1.92
C ASN A 336 -33.59 14.40 -1.85
N PRO A 337 -33.52 15.28 -2.87
CA PRO A 337 -34.25 16.56 -2.88
C PRO A 337 -35.78 16.48 -2.73
N ASN A 338 -36.38 15.28 -2.83
CA ASN A 338 -37.83 15.04 -2.73
C ASN A 338 -38.25 14.34 -1.41
N ASP A 339 -37.35 14.14 -0.44
CA ASP A 339 -37.71 13.59 0.87
C ASP A 339 -38.16 14.69 1.84
N ASN A 340 -39.21 14.40 2.61
CA ASN A 340 -39.69 15.30 3.67
C ASN A 340 -38.83 15.07 4.93
N PRO A 341 -38.27 16.11 5.58
CA PRO A 341 -37.37 15.93 6.73
C PRO A 341 -37.98 15.15 7.91
N ASP A 342 -39.31 15.19 8.06
CA ASP A 342 -40.03 14.63 9.22
C ASP A 342 -40.30 13.11 9.12
N ASP A 343 -40.07 12.47 7.97
CA ASP A 343 -40.41 11.05 7.71
C ASP A 343 -39.29 10.05 8.09
N VAL A 344 -38.24 10.50 8.76
CA VAL A 344 -37.06 9.68 9.13
C VAL A 344 -36.76 9.84 10.62
N ASP A 345 -36.75 8.74 11.37
CA ASP A 345 -36.20 8.71 12.74
C ASP A 345 -34.69 9.00 12.67
N TRP A 346 -34.36 10.29 12.84
CA TRP A 346 -33.05 10.85 12.57
C TRP A 346 -32.60 11.73 13.74
N VAL A 347 -31.30 11.75 14.03
CA VAL A 347 -30.74 12.71 14.99
C VAL A 347 -30.73 14.07 14.31
N SER A 348 -31.63 14.98 14.70
CA SER A 348 -31.87 16.26 14.01
C SER A 348 -30.66 17.19 13.97
N GLN A 349 -29.89 17.20 12.87
CA GLN A 349 -28.67 18.01 12.75
C GLN A 349 -28.80 19.36 11.97
N PRO A 350 -27.87 20.32 12.21
CA PRO A 350 -26.97 20.89 11.19
C PRO A 350 -27.43 21.62 9.90
N TYR A 351 -28.69 21.58 9.41
CA TYR A 351 -29.07 22.24 8.15
C TYR A 351 -29.75 23.64 8.29
N VAL A 352 -29.47 24.56 7.36
CA VAL A 352 -30.12 25.88 7.20
C VAL A 352 -31.00 25.85 5.95
N ALA A 353 -32.26 26.30 6.04
CA ALA A 353 -33.25 26.08 4.98
C ALA A 353 -33.05 26.93 3.71
N ASP A 354 -32.34 28.06 3.79
CA ASP A 354 -32.20 29.03 2.70
C ASP A 354 -30.82 28.95 2.02
N LYS A 355 -30.82 28.58 0.73
CA LYS A 355 -29.61 28.36 -0.09
C LYS A 355 -28.77 29.61 -0.34
N ASN A 356 -29.26 30.80 0.00
CA ASN A 356 -28.63 32.09 -0.34
C ASN A 356 -27.92 32.80 0.83
N THR A 357 -27.90 32.25 2.05
CA THR A 357 -27.58 33.06 3.26
C THR A 357 -26.45 32.56 4.18
N LEU A 358 -25.73 31.49 3.86
CA LEU A 358 -24.46 31.14 4.53
C LEU A 358 -23.43 30.52 3.58
N SER A 359 -22.43 31.32 3.18
CA SER A 359 -21.08 30.81 2.92
C SER A 359 -20.33 30.75 4.26
N SER A 360 -20.27 29.56 4.86
CA SER A 360 -19.33 29.33 5.96
C SER A 360 -17.91 29.45 5.43
N THR A 361 -17.05 30.19 6.10
CA THR A 361 -15.66 30.38 5.64
C THR A 361 -14.84 29.15 5.99
N TYR A 362 -14.27 28.50 4.98
CA TYR A 362 -13.43 27.32 5.17
C TYR A 362 -11.99 27.60 4.75
N LYS A 363 -11.02 27.33 5.64
CA LYS A 363 -9.59 27.40 5.30
C LYS A 363 -8.83 26.23 5.90
N ILE A 364 -8.11 25.49 5.07
CA ILE A 364 -7.08 24.53 5.50
C ILE A 364 -5.71 25.07 5.11
N GLN A 365 -4.78 24.94 6.05
CA GLN A 365 -3.35 25.10 5.85
C GLN A 365 -2.66 23.80 6.25
N LEU A 366 -1.96 23.17 5.31
CA LEU A 366 -1.23 21.92 5.51
C LEU A 366 0.27 22.17 5.31
N HIS A 367 1.05 21.94 6.36
CA HIS A 367 2.51 21.85 6.31
C HIS A 367 2.88 20.39 6.11
N LEU A 368 3.25 20.03 4.88
CA LEU A 368 3.71 18.69 4.54
C LEU A 368 5.24 18.64 4.70
N MET A 369 5.73 18.02 5.79
CA MET A 369 7.16 17.87 6.08
C MET A 369 7.59 16.40 6.05
N GLY A 370 8.65 16.13 5.29
CA GLY A 370 9.18 14.80 5.05
C GLY A 370 10.63 14.61 5.53
N PRO A 371 11.02 13.38 5.92
CA PRO A 371 12.43 13.03 6.13
C PRO A 371 13.22 12.93 4.81
N LYS A 372 12.51 12.85 3.67
CA LYS A 372 13.05 12.84 2.31
C LYS A 372 12.21 13.80 1.45
N PRO A 373 12.69 14.23 0.26
CA PRO A 373 11.91 15.07 -0.63
C PRO A 373 10.55 14.47 -1.01
N ILE A 374 9.54 15.31 -1.17
CA ILE A 374 8.20 14.92 -1.61
C ILE A 374 8.26 14.63 -3.11
N HIS A 375 7.84 13.42 -3.52
CA HIS A 375 7.95 12.97 -4.91
C HIS A 375 6.59 12.81 -5.59
N LYS A 376 5.54 12.48 -4.83
CA LYS A 376 4.17 12.36 -5.30
C LYS A 376 3.27 13.24 -4.43
N TRP A 377 2.34 13.93 -5.07
CA TRP A 377 1.27 14.70 -4.45
C TRP A 377 0.02 14.61 -5.33
N LYS A 378 -1.15 14.40 -4.71
CA LYS A 378 -2.46 14.40 -5.36
C LYS A 378 -3.53 14.92 -4.39
N MET A 379 -4.43 15.76 -4.91
CA MET A 379 -5.48 16.43 -4.15
C MET A 379 -6.67 16.67 -5.09
N ASP A 380 -7.60 15.73 -5.14
CA ASP A 380 -8.79 15.84 -6.00
C ASP A 380 -9.97 16.53 -5.30
N SER A 381 -9.88 16.69 -3.96
CA SER A 381 -11.02 17.13 -3.14
C SER A 381 -11.25 18.65 -3.16
N HIS A 382 -10.18 19.45 -3.14
CA HIS A 382 -10.21 20.91 -2.99
C HIS A 382 -9.21 21.59 -3.93
N LYS A 383 -9.49 22.82 -4.37
CA LYS A 383 -8.47 23.67 -5.01
C LYS A 383 -7.50 24.21 -3.97
N VAL A 384 -6.21 24.13 -4.27
CA VAL A 384 -5.14 24.52 -3.34
C VAL A 384 -4.06 25.33 -4.05
N ASP A 385 -3.52 26.31 -3.35
CA ASP A 385 -2.24 26.93 -3.65
C ASP A 385 -1.13 26.12 -2.98
N ILE A 386 -0.08 25.78 -3.72
CA ILE A 386 1.06 25.00 -3.24
C ILE A 386 2.32 25.86 -3.32
N LYS A 387 3.03 25.95 -2.19
CA LYS A 387 4.30 26.66 -2.07
C LYS A 387 5.36 25.70 -1.54
N GLU A 388 6.27 25.29 -2.41
CA GLU A 388 7.49 24.58 -2.01
C GLU A 388 8.38 25.53 -1.20
N MET A 389 8.56 25.24 0.09
CA MET A 389 9.48 25.97 0.96
C MET A 389 10.88 25.36 0.89
N THR A 390 10.95 24.02 0.84
CA THR A 390 12.12 23.21 0.49
C THR A 390 11.64 21.91 -0.19
N PRO A 391 12.52 21.12 -0.83
CA PRO A 391 12.12 19.84 -1.45
C PRO A 391 11.43 18.86 -0.50
N SER A 392 11.63 19.00 0.81
CA SER A 392 11.01 18.16 1.85
C SER A 392 10.03 18.92 2.76
N HIS A 393 9.67 20.17 2.42
CA HIS A 393 8.65 20.96 3.13
C HIS A 393 7.81 21.75 2.13
N TRP A 394 6.56 21.34 1.95
CA TRP A 394 5.57 22.06 1.15
C TRP A 394 4.51 22.66 2.06
N LEU A 395 4.11 23.89 1.77
CA LEU A 395 2.94 24.55 2.34
C LEU A 395 1.79 24.45 1.32
N ILE A 396 0.66 23.90 1.72
CA ILE A 396 -0.55 23.76 0.90
C ILE A 396 -1.68 24.51 1.59
N GLU A 397 -2.27 25.50 0.91
CA GLU A 397 -3.40 26.28 1.42
C GLU A 397 -4.61 26.11 0.51
N THR A 398 -5.81 25.91 1.06
CA THR A 398 -7.04 25.92 0.25
C THR A 398 -7.30 27.31 -0.31
N GLN A 399 -7.55 27.39 -1.62
CA GLN A 399 -8.12 28.60 -2.21
C GLN A 399 -9.49 28.84 -1.57
N GLY A 400 -9.81 30.10 -1.23
CA GLY A 400 -11.02 30.47 -0.48
C GLY A 400 -12.31 30.33 -1.30
N GLU A 401 -12.73 29.11 -1.58
CA GLU A 401 -13.97 28.78 -2.27
C GLU A 401 -15.19 29.00 -1.34
N ASP A 402 -16.38 29.20 -1.94
CA ASP A 402 -17.68 29.17 -1.25
C ASP A 402 -18.03 27.73 -0.81
N TYR A 403 -17.20 27.18 0.08
CA TYR A 403 -17.18 25.78 0.45
C TYR A 403 -17.94 25.53 1.75
N ALA A 404 -19.14 24.97 1.64
CA ALA A 404 -20.07 24.75 2.75
C ALA A 404 -19.83 23.46 3.56
N GLY A 405 -18.64 22.85 3.52
CA GLY A 405 -18.37 21.59 4.22
C GLY A 405 -19.09 20.38 3.61
N ASP A 406 -19.02 20.21 2.28
CA ASP A 406 -19.78 19.17 1.55
C ASP A 406 -18.97 17.90 1.17
N ARG A 407 -17.66 17.87 1.46
CA ARG A 407 -16.77 16.71 1.24
C ARG A 407 -15.73 16.63 2.38
N ASP A 408 -14.76 15.74 2.25
CA ASP A 408 -13.61 15.65 3.16
C ASP A 408 -12.34 16.12 2.44
N PHE A 409 -11.35 16.66 3.16
CA PHE A 409 -10.07 17.06 2.56
C PHE A 409 -9.13 15.87 2.54
N ILE A 410 -8.75 15.44 1.33
CA ILE A 410 -8.02 14.19 1.08
C ILE A 410 -6.73 14.50 0.34
N ALA A 411 -5.60 14.41 1.04
CA ALA A 411 -4.26 14.52 0.47
C ALA A 411 -3.60 13.15 0.35
N GLU A 412 -3.12 12.82 -0.86
CA GLU A 412 -2.29 11.64 -1.12
C GLU A 412 -0.87 12.12 -1.45
N TYR A 413 0.14 11.59 -0.76
CA TYR A 413 1.54 11.98 -0.98
C TYR A 413 2.51 10.84 -0.73
N ALA A 414 3.69 10.91 -1.36
CA ALA A 414 4.78 9.96 -1.13
C ALA A 414 6.12 10.67 -1.05
N PHE A 415 6.99 10.19 -0.16
CA PHE A 415 8.38 10.63 -0.07
C PHE A 415 9.25 9.81 -1.04
N ARG A 416 10.34 10.40 -1.52
CA ARG A 416 11.22 9.78 -2.52
C ARG A 416 11.89 8.51 -1.97
N SER A 417 11.55 7.34 -2.51
CA SER A 417 12.24 6.09 -2.23
C SER A 417 13.62 6.04 -2.91
N GLU A 418 14.50 5.17 -2.40
CA GLU A 418 15.78 4.89 -3.04
C GLU A 418 15.57 3.83 -4.13
N LYS A 419 16.03 4.11 -5.35
CA LYS A 419 15.88 3.20 -6.48
C LYS A 419 17.05 2.23 -6.53
N VAL A 420 16.73 0.94 -6.55
CA VAL A 420 17.70 -0.13 -6.84
C VAL A 420 17.59 -0.47 -8.32
N ASP A 421 18.74 -0.45 -8.98
CA ASP A 421 18.91 -0.69 -10.42
C ASP A 421 19.76 -1.93 -10.64
N ALA A 422 19.64 -2.60 -11.78
CA ALA A 422 20.15 -3.96 -11.95
C ALA A 422 20.82 -4.19 -13.31
N ASP A 423 21.99 -3.56 -13.52
CA ASP A 423 22.74 -3.63 -14.79
C ASP A 423 23.35 -5.00 -15.06
N LEU A 424 23.38 -5.41 -16.33
CA LEU A 424 23.98 -6.67 -16.78
C LEU A 424 25.01 -6.49 -17.89
N LEU A 425 26.22 -7.02 -17.64
CA LEU A 425 27.17 -7.30 -18.72
C LEU A 425 26.97 -8.70 -19.31
N SER A 426 27.13 -8.85 -20.63
CA SER A 426 27.14 -10.14 -21.32
C SER A 426 28.39 -10.30 -22.19
N TYR A 427 29.07 -11.45 -22.14
CA TYR A 427 30.37 -11.67 -22.81
C TYR A 427 30.37 -12.83 -23.84
N ASP A 428 30.79 -12.54 -25.09
CA ASP A 428 31.76 -13.31 -25.93
C ASP A 428 32.12 -12.49 -27.20
N ASP A 429 33.37 -12.03 -27.34
CA ASP A 429 33.87 -11.10 -28.39
C ASP A 429 33.08 -9.77 -28.55
N GLY A 430 32.10 -9.50 -27.68
CA GLY A 430 31.44 -8.21 -27.55
C GLY A 430 30.38 -8.14 -26.43
N GLU A 431 29.93 -6.93 -26.12
CA GLU A 431 28.90 -6.59 -25.12
C GLU A 431 27.55 -6.33 -25.76
N CYS A 432 26.47 -6.80 -25.16
CA CYS A 432 25.13 -6.34 -25.53
C CYS A 432 24.87 -4.99 -24.86
N GLN A 433 24.58 -3.98 -25.67
CA GLN A 433 24.21 -2.65 -25.20
C GLN A 433 22.92 -2.22 -25.89
N TYR A 434 22.15 -1.35 -25.24
CA TYR A 434 20.94 -0.76 -25.83
C TYR A 434 21.04 0.76 -25.89
N ASN A 435 20.30 1.38 -26.79
CA ASN A 435 20.32 2.82 -26.98
C ASN A 435 19.12 3.49 -26.27
N LEU A 436 19.39 4.46 -25.40
CA LEU A 436 18.41 5.13 -24.55
C LEU A 436 17.49 6.07 -25.34
N GLY A 437 16.19 5.79 -25.36
CA GLY A 437 15.19 6.65 -26.00
C GLY A 437 14.89 7.98 -25.28
N HIS A 438 15.49 8.23 -24.10
CA HIS A 438 15.02 9.24 -23.14
C HIS A 438 16.16 10.04 -22.48
N GLU A 439 15.85 11.27 -22.06
CA GLU A 439 16.75 12.12 -21.26
C GLU A 439 17.14 11.45 -19.92
N PRO A 440 18.37 11.63 -19.42
CA PRO A 440 19.35 12.68 -19.76
C PRO A 440 20.51 12.21 -20.65
N PHE A 441 20.48 10.95 -21.09
CA PHE A 441 21.49 10.32 -21.94
C PHE A 441 20.87 9.81 -23.24
N LYS A 442 19.92 10.57 -23.76
CA LYS A 442 19.20 10.22 -24.99
C LYS A 442 20.18 10.00 -26.14
N ASP A 443 19.90 9.00 -26.95
CA ASP A 443 20.70 8.57 -28.10
C ASP A 443 22.10 7.99 -27.73
N GLN A 444 22.42 7.83 -26.43
CA GLN A 444 23.63 7.14 -25.94
C GLN A 444 23.37 5.66 -25.64
N TRP A 445 24.46 4.88 -25.57
CA TRP A 445 24.41 3.45 -25.26
C TRP A 445 24.48 3.19 -23.75
N ALA A 446 23.73 2.19 -23.28
CA ALA A 446 23.70 1.75 -21.90
C ALA A 446 23.84 0.22 -21.81
N LEU A 447 24.07 -0.27 -20.60
CA LEU A 447 24.02 -1.70 -20.29
C LEU A 447 22.56 -2.05 -20.01
N PRO A 448 22.07 -3.24 -20.41
CA PRO A 448 20.73 -3.69 -20.07
C PRO A 448 20.50 -3.67 -18.56
N GLY A 449 19.43 -3.04 -18.09
CA GLY A 449 19.24 -2.74 -16.68
C GLY A 449 18.03 -1.86 -16.40
N GLY A 450 17.40 -2.10 -15.25
CA GLY A 450 16.22 -1.38 -14.81
C GLY A 450 15.84 -1.67 -13.35
N LEU A 451 14.68 -1.15 -12.95
CA LEU A 451 14.27 -1.07 -11.55
C LEU A 451 13.76 -2.39 -11.00
N VAL A 452 14.24 -2.75 -9.82
CA VAL A 452 13.78 -3.92 -9.07
C VAL A 452 12.34 -3.71 -8.56
N MET A 453 11.46 -4.66 -8.86
CA MET A 453 10.07 -4.70 -8.38
C MET A 453 9.95 -5.25 -6.94
N GLU A 454 8.86 -4.94 -6.24
CA GLU A 454 8.67 -5.29 -4.80
C GLU A 454 8.73 -6.81 -4.51
N GLU A 455 8.28 -7.64 -5.45
CA GLU A 455 8.09 -9.10 -5.27
C GLU A 455 9.09 -9.95 -6.09
N GLU A 456 10.14 -9.34 -6.66
CA GLU A 456 11.16 -10.06 -7.44
C GLU A 456 12.54 -10.04 -6.78
N ARG A 457 13.32 -11.10 -7.02
CA ARG A 457 14.72 -11.15 -6.59
C ARG A 457 15.59 -10.27 -7.48
N LEU A 458 16.74 -9.83 -6.97
CA LEU A 458 17.75 -9.10 -7.76
C LEU A 458 18.18 -9.90 -9.01
N GLU A 459 18.34 -11.22 -8.91
CA GLU A 459 18.65 -12.06 -10.08
C GLU A 459 17.51 -12.11 -11.11
N GLU A 460 16.25 -12.01 -10.65
CA GLU A 460 15.06 -12.08 -11.49
C GLU A 460 14.85 -10.76 -12.24
N ALA A 461 15.04 -9.62 -11.56
CA ALA A 461 15.08 -8.29 -12.17
C ALA A 461 16.08 -8.24 -13.34
N VAL A 462 17.34 -8.62 -13.10
CA VAL A 462 18.39 -8.66 -14.13
C VAL A 462 17.99 -9.50 -15.35
N LEU A 463 17.42 -10.69 -15.12
CA LEU A 463 17.02 -11.61 -16.19
C LEU A 463 15.75 -11.13 -16.92
N ARG A 464 14.89 -10.36 -16.25
CA ARG A 464 13.71 -9.71 -16.82
C ARG A 464 14.13 -8.56 -17.73
N GLU A 465 14.87 -7.58 -17.22
CA GLU A 465 15.30 -6.38 -17.96
C GLU A 465 16.10 -6.78 -19.23
N LEU A 466 17.10 -7.66 -19.10
CA LEU A 466 17.85 -8.17 -20.27
C LEU A 466 16.93 -8.74 -21.35
N LYS A 467 15.97 -9.57 -20.94
CA LYS A 467 15.09 -10.27 -21.86
C LYS A 467 14.09 -9.30 -22.52
N GLU A 468 13.69 -8.26 -21.82
CA GLU A 468 12.80 -7.20 -22.31
C GLU A 468 13.54 -6.29 -23.29
N GLU A 469 14.70 -5.75 -22.93
CA GLU A 469 15.44 -4.77 -23.73
C GLU A 469 16.19 -5.39 -24.93
N THR A 470 16.58 -6.68 -24.84
CA THR A 470 17.49 -7.30 -25.83
C THR A 470 16.99 -8.62 -26.41
N GLY A 471 16.07 -9.31 -25.72
CA GLY A 471 15.64 -10.67 -26.05
C GLY A 471 16.61 -11.80 -25.65
N VAL A 472 17.75 -11.48 -25.03
CA VAL A 472 18.79 -12.46 -24.64
C VAL A 472 18.35 -13.27 -23.40
N ARG A 473 18.89 -14.49 -23.27
CA ARG A 473 18.77 -15.32 -22.06
C ARG A 473 20.13 -15.83 -21.64
N LEU A 474 20.39 -15.85 -20.33
CA LEU A 474 21.64 -16.33 -19.75
C LEU A 474 21.50 -17.72 -19.12
N ASN A 475 22.59 -18.49 -19.20
CA ASN A 475 22.79 -19.75 -18.45
C ASN A 475 23.79 -19.59 -17.30
N TYR A 476 24.50 -18.46 -17.26
CA TYR A 476 25.48 -18.09 -16.23
C TYR A 476 25.27 -16.62 -15.87
N LEU A 477 25.10 -16.34 -14.59
CA LEU A 477 24.87 -15.02 -14.02
C LEU A 477 25.60 -14.95 -12.66
N GLU A 478 26.31 -13.85 -12.40
CA GLU A 478 27.06 -13.62 -11.17
C GLU A 478 27.00 -12.15 -10.76
N GLN A 479 26.77 -11.87 -9.48
CA GLN A 479 26.79 -10.51 -8.95
C GLN A 479 28.22 -9.95 -9.00
N LEU A 480 28.37 -8.78 -9.62
CA LEU A 480 29.67 -8.14 -9.80
C LEU A 480 30.07 -7.31 -8.58
N TYR A 481 29.27 -6.27 -8.33
CA TYR A 481 29.52 -5.22 -7.34
C TYR A 481 28.27 -4.32 -7.18
N THR A 482 28.26 -3.44 -6.17
CA THR A 482 27.20 -2.46 -5.95
C THR A 482 27.72 -1.03 -6.08
N PHE A 483 27.19 -0.29 -7.05
CA PHE A 483 27.59 1.08 -7.38
C PHE A 483 26.61 2.08 -6.78
N GLY A 484 27.08 2.86 -5.80
CA GLY A 484 26.24 3.76 -5.00
C GLY A 484 26.77 5.19 -4.89
N LYS A 485 27.62 5.66 -5.83
CA LYS A 485 28.09 7.05 -5.87
C LYS A 485 26.86 8.00 -5.88
N PRO A 486 26.81 9.06 -5.05
CA PRO A 486 25.60 9.89 -4.93
C PRO A 486 25.13 10.57 -6.22
N ASP A 487 26.05 10.75 -7.17
CA ASP A 487 25.94 11.49 -8.42
C ASP A 487 25.93 10.60 -9.68
N ARG A 488 25.85 9.26 -9.55
CA ARG A 488 25.90 8.34 -10.70
C ARG A 488 24.73 8.51 -11.68
N ASP A 489 23.54 8.83 -11.18
CA ASP A 489 22.36 9.20 -11.97
C ASP A 489 22.02 10.66 -11.64
N PRO A 490 22.05 11.58 -12.63
CA PRO A 490 21.81 13.00 -12.40
C PRO A 490 20.33 13.32 -12.10
N ARG A 491 19.41 12.36 -12.26
CA ARG A 491 17.98 12.51 -11.97
C ARG A 491 17.66 12.17 -10.51
N ASN A 492 18.19 11.07 -9.99
CA ASN A 492 17.77 10.44 -8.72
C ASN A 492 18.97 9.85 -7.97
N ARG A 493 18.85 9.68 -6.64
CA ARG A 493 19.76 8.76 -5.95
C ARG A 493 19.41 7.32 -6.31
N VAL A 494 20.30 6.69 -7.06
CA VAL A 494 20.19 5.29 -7.49
C VAL A 494 21.35 4.50 -6.89
N VAL A 495 21.07 3.25 -6.50
CA VAL A 495 22.09 2.25 -6.14
C VAL A 495 21.96 1.10 -7.13
N ALA A 496 22.95 0.93 -8.01
CA ALA A 496 22.96 -0.19 -8.94
C ALA A 496 23.62 -1.42 -8.31
N VAL A 497 22.95 -2.58 -8.36
CA VAL A 497 23.53 -3.89 -8.05
C VAL A 497 23.79 -4.60 -9.36
N CYS A 498 25.00 -4.42 -9.89
CA CYS A 498 25.34 -4.89 -11.22
C CYS A 498 25.75 -6.37 -11.20
N TYR A 499 25.41 -7.08 -12.26
CA TYR A 499 25.75 -8.47 -12.51
C TYR A 499 26.52 -8.63 -13.83
N PHE A 500 27.17 -9.77 -14.03
CA PHE A 500 27.71 -10.16 -15.32
C PHE A 500 27.33 -11.60 -15.68
N GLY A 501 27.23 -11.86 -16.97
CA GLY A 501 26.87 -13.14 -17.55
C GLY A 501 27.69 -13.48 -18.78
N LEU A 502 27.66 -14.75 -19.15
CA LEU A 502 28.40 -15.30 -20.29
C LEU A 502 27.40 -15.84 -21.32
N VAL A 503 27.51 -15.43 -22.58
CA VAL A 503 26.55 -15.79 -23.64
C VAL A 503 27.21 -15.83 -25.01
N LYS A 504 26.66 -16.58 -25.95
CA LYS A 504 27.11 -16.61 -27.35
C LYS A 504 26.31 -15.61 -28.19
N PRO A 505 26.87 -14.48 -28.67
CA PRO A 505 26.14 -13.53 -29.52
C PRO A 505 25.49 -14.19 -30.74
N ARG A 506 26.20 -15.13 -31.38
CA ARG A 506 25.73 -15.87 -32.56
C ARG A 506 24.48 -16.74 -32.32
N ALA A 507 24.07 -16.94 -31.07
CA ALA A 507 22.84 -17.66 -30.74
C ALA A 507 21.60 -16.74 -30.67
N TYR A 508 21.77 -15.42 -30.74
CA TYR A 508 20.71 -14.43 -30.54
C TYR A 508 20.71 -13.37 -31.64
N THR A 509 19.55 -13.13 -32.25
CA THR A 509 19.27 -11.87 -32.94
C THR A 509 18.68 -10.92 -31.92
N LEU A 510 19.41 -9.84 -31.61
CA LEU A 510 18.93 -8.83 -30.68
C LEU A 510 17.65 -8.16 -31.21
N LYS A 511 16.76 -7.81 -30.29
CA LYS A 511 15.56 -7.02 -30.58
C LYS A 511 15.38 -6.02 -29.46
N ALA A 512 15.55 -4.75 -29.79
CA ALA A 512 15.12 -3.67 -28.93
C ALA A 512 13.61 -3.74 -28.70
N ALA A 513 13.18 -3.53 -27.47
CA ALA A 513 11.79 -3.31 -27.10
C ALA A 513 11.71 -2.37 -25.89
N THR A 514 10.48 -2.02 -25.51
CA THR A 514 10.19 -1.10 -24.39
C THR A 514 10.84 0.28 -24.62
N ASP A 515 11.80 0.69 -23.78
CA ASP A 515 12.42 2.01 -23.79
C ASP A 515 13.72 2.07 -24.63
N ALA A 516 14.18 0.91 -25.13
CA ALA A 516 15.34 0.79 -26.01
C ALA A 516 14.99 1.14 -27.46
N SER A 517 15.74 2.08 -28.06
CA SER A 517 15.57 2.46 -29.48
C SER A 517 16.31 1.50 -30.44
N ASP A 518 17.38 0.87 -29.98
CA ASP A 518 18.17 -0.14 -30.68
C ASP A 518 18.93 -1.03 -29.66
N ALA A 519 19.38 -2.22 -30.07
CA ALA A 519 20.14 -3.16 -29.25
C ALA A 519 21.22 -3.86 -30.11
N GLN A 520 22.50 -3.69 -29.75
CA GLN A 520 23.64 -4.13 -30.56
C GLN A 520 24.74 -4.82 -29.73
N TRP A 521 25.55 -5.63 -30.42
CA TRP A 521 26.77 -6.23 -29.88
C TRP A 521 28.00 -5.37 -30.23
N PHE A 522 28.73 -4.88 -29.24
CA PHE A 522 29.92 -4.03 -29.41
C PHE A 522 31.23 -4.73 -29.00
N ASP A 523 32.28 -4.61 -29.81
CA ASP A 523 33.62 -5.11 -29.45
C ASP A 523 34.11 -4.45 -28.17
N LEU A 524 34.50 -5.27 -27.19
CA LEU A 524 35.05 -4.88 -25.88
C LEU A 524 36.28 -3.96 -25.94
N HIS A 525 37.01 -3.97 -27.06
CA HIS A 525 38.14 -3.08 -27.30
C HIS A 525 37.74 -1.74 -27.95
N HIS A 526 36.51 -1.62 -28.43
CA HIS A 526 35.99 -0.51 -29.23
C HIS A 526 34.55 -0.14 -28.84
N LEU A 527 34.28 -0.04 -27.54
CA LEU A 527 32.96 0.33 -27.01
C LEU A 527 32.62 1.80 -27.33
N PRO A 528 31.33 2.13 -27.54
CA PRO A 528 30.86 3.50 -27.71
C PRO A 528 30.92 4.27 -26.38
N ALA A 529 30.61 5.58 -26.42
CA ALA A 529 30.37 6.34 -25.20
C ALA A 529 29.13 5.79 -24.47
N LEU A 530 29.31 5.44 -23.20
CA LEU A 530 28.26 4.85 -22.36
C LEU A 530 27.66 5.89 -21.41
N ALA A 531 26.36 5.74 -21.15
CA ALA A 531 25.61 6.53 -20.19
C ALA A 531 26.04 6.28 -18.72
N PHE A 532 25.70 7.21 -17.83
CA PHE A 532 25.94 7.12 -16.38
C PHE A 532 27.41 6.76 -16.03
N ASP A 533 27.64 5.82 -15.12
CA ASP A 533 28.94 5.24 -14.78
C ASP A 533 29.18 3.86 -15.43
N HIS A 534 28.51 3.53 -16.54
CA HIS A 534 28.53 2.18 -17.11
C HIS A 534 29.91 1.76 -17.64
N ALA A 535 30.74 2.71 -18.05
CA ALA A 535 32.14 2.44 -18.37
C ALA A 535 32.94 1.94 -17.14
N ASP A 536 32.65 2.40 -15.92
CA ASP A 536 33.27 1.87 -14.69
C ASP A 536 32.77 0.44 -14.42
N ILE A 537 31.48 0.17 -14.65
CA ILE A 537 30.86 -1.16 -14.48
C ILE A 537 31.51 -2.18 -15.43
N VAL A 538 31.64 -1.85 -16.71
CA VAL A 538 32.32 -2.66 -17.73
C VAL A 538 33.76 -2.98 -17.34
N ASN A 539 34.55 -1.97 -16.97
CA ASN A 539 35.96 -2.18 -16.61
C ASN A 539 36.10 -3.08 -15.37
N MET A 540 35.28 -2.87 -14.34
CA MET A 540 35.22 -3.72 -13.15
C MET A 540 34.86 -5.18 -13.50
N ALA A 541 33.92 -5.38 -14.43
CA ALA A 541 33.49 -6.70 -14.88
C ALA A 541 34.60 -7.43 -15.66
N LEU A 542 35.28 -6.73 -16.57
CA LEU A 542 36.43 -7.25 -17.30
C LEU A 542 37.56 -7.66 -16.36
N ASP A 543 37.90 -6.82 -15.38
CA ASP A 543 38.94 -7.15 -14.41
C ASP A 543 38.54 -8.30 -13.48
N ARG A 544 37.26 -8.39 -13.07
CA ARG A 544 36.72 -9.54 -12.34
C ARG A 544 36.81 -10.83 -13.16
N LEU A 545 36.41 -10.80 -14.44
CA LEU A 545 36.45 -11.95 -15.34
C LEU A 545 37.90 -12.40 -15.61
N ARG A 546 38.80 -11.46 -15.89
CA ARG A 546 40.25 -11.67 -16.09
C ARG A 546 40.94 -12.23 -14.85
N ALA A 547 40.55 -11.79 -13.66
CA ALA A 547 41.03 -12.37 -12.41
C ALA A 547 40.52 -13.81 -12.31
N LYS A 548 39.19 -14.00 -12.38
CA LYS A 548 38.52 -15.29 -12.16
C LYS A 548 39.02 -16.40 -13.09
N ILE A 549 39.14 -16.13 -14.38
CA ILE A 549 39.57 -17.13 -15.37
C ILE A 549 41.02 -17.62 -15.19
N ARG A 550 41.88 -16.88 -14.47
CA ARG A 550 43.25 -17.31 -14.17
C ARG A 550 43.30 -18.46 -13.16
N TYR A 551 42.34 -18.51 -12.23
CA TYR A 551 42.32 -19.46 -11.11
C TYR A 551 41.05 -20.34 -11.05
N GLN A 552 40.04 -20.08 -11.87
CA GLN A 552 38.83 -20.89 -11.98
C GLN A 552 38.49 -21.12 -13.46
N PRO A 553 38.46 -22.38 -13.95
CA PRO A 553 38.11 -22.70 -15.33
C PRO A 553 36.63 -22.42 -15.64
N ILE A 554 36.33 -21.21 -16.11
CA ILE A 554 34.99 -20.76 -16.52
C ILE A 554 34.90 -20.54 -18.04
N GLY A 555 33.71 -20.20 -18.54
CA GLY A 555 33.49 -19.89 -19.96
C GLY A 555 33.25 -21.09 -20.88
N PHE A 556 33.18 -22.33 -20.38
CA PHE A 556 32.85 -23.50 -21.23
C PHE A 556 31.45 -23.40 -21.86
N ASP A 557 30.51 -22.70 -21.23
CA ASP A 557 29.17 -22.44 -21.79
C ASP A 557 29.20 -21.55 -23.06
N LEU A 558 30.34 -20.89 -23.33
CA LEU A 558 30.63 -20.11 -24.56
C LEU A 558 31.14 -20.97 -25.72
N LEU A 559 31.51 -22.23 -25.46
CA LEU A 559 31.95 -23.17 -26.48
C LEU A 559 30.81 -24.09 -26.93
N GLY A 560 30.94 -24.73 -28.09
CA GLY A 560 30.02 -25.78 -28.52
C GLY A 560 29.95 -26.95 -27.50
N SER A 561 28.91 -27.79 -27.60
CA SER A 561 28.88 -29.03 -26.79
C SER A 561 30.05 -29.96 -27.11
N GLU A 562 30.60 -29.84 -28.32
CA GLU A 562 31.91 -30.35 -28.74
C GLU A 562 32.66 -29.20 -29.42
N PHE A 563 33.94 -28.99 -29.08
CA PHE A 563 34.74 -27.85 -29.52
C PHE A 563 36.19 -28.22 -29.85
N LEU A 564 36.86 -27.45 -30.70
CA LEU A 564 38.29 -27.57 -30.93
C LEU A 564 39.09 -27.02 -29.76
N PHE A 565 40.22 -27.64 -29.42
CA PHE A 565 41.09 -27.11 -28.36
C PHE A 565 41.58 -25.68 -28.67
N SER A 566 41.73 -25.33 -29.96
CA SER A 566 42.06 -23.96 -30.39
C SER A 566 40.95 -22.94 -30.13
N GLU A 567 39.68 -23.35 -30.05
CA GLU A 567 38.58 -22.44 -29.70
C GLU A 567 38.63 -22.09 -28.21
N LEU A 568 38.88 -23.06 -27.33
CA LEU A 568 39.15 -22.85 -25.90
C LEU A 568 40.40 -21.99 -25.67
N GLU A 569 41.47 -22.24 -26.43
CA GLU A 569 42.71 -21.45 -26.41
C GLU A 569 42.48 -20.00 -26.85
N ASN A 570 41.73 -19.77 -27.92
CA ASN A 570 41.38 -18.43 -28.40
C ASN A 570 40.49 -17.68 -27.40
N LEU A 571 39.42 -18.31 -26.92
CA LEU A 571 38.51 -17.74 -25.90
C LEU A 571 39.29 -17.21 -24.68
N TYR A 572 40.20 -18.03 -24.14
CA TYR A 572 40.99 -17.65 -22.97
C TYR A 572 41.98 -16.52 -23.30
N GLN A 573 42.58 -16.49 -24.49
CA GLN A 573 43.46 -15.39 -24.92
C GLN A 573 42.71 -14.07 -25.13
N SER A 574 41.50 -14.10 -25.70
CA SER A 574 40.64 -12.91 -25.85
C SER A 574 40.27 -12.33 -24.48
N ILE A 575 39.78 -13.16 -23.55
CA ILE A 575 39.43 -12.71 -22.19
C ILE A 575 40.65 -12.10 -21.48
N LEU A 576 41.80 -12.79 -21.54
CA LEU A 576 43.02 -12.40 -20.82
C LEU A 576 43.78 -11.24 -21.48
N GLY A 577 43.48 -10.90 -22.74
CA GLY A 577 44.17 -9.85 -23.51
C GLY A 577 45.64 -10.16 -23.82
N GLN A 578 46.09 -11.41 -23.68
CA GLN A 578 47.50 -11.81 -23.80
C GLN A 578 47.65 -13.27 -24.24
N LYS A 579 48.81 -13.58 -24.83
CA LYS A 579 49.13 -14.93 -25.32
C LYS A 579 49.43 -15.89 -24.17
N ILE A 580 48.96 -17.14 -24.30
CA ILE A 580 49.16 -18.21 -23.31
C ILE A 580 50.14 -19.26 -23.84
N ASP A 581 50.90 -19.91 -22.95
CA ASP A 581 51.71 -21.06 -23.36
C ASP A 581 50.78 -22.24 -23.68
N ARG A 582 50.59 -22.48 -24.98
CA ARG A 582 49.75 -23.54 -25.52
C ARG A 582 50.01 -24.94 -24.95
N ARG A 583 51.27 -25.30 -24.69
CA ARG A 583 51.66 -26.63 -24.20
C ARG A 583 51.31 -26.76 -22.72
N ASN A 584 51.60 -25.74 -21.92
CA ASN A 584 51.26 -25.70 -20.50
C ASN A 584 49.73 -25.60 -20.31
N PHE A 585 49.05 -24.76 -21.08
CA PHE A 585 47.59 -24.60 -21.06
C PHE A 585 46.87 -25.91 -21.41
N ARG A 586 47.27 -26.59 -22.50
CA ARG A 586 46.68 -27.91 -22.85
C ARG A 586 46.91 -28.95 -21.75
N LYS A 587 48.12 -29.06 -21.21
CA LYS A 587 48.42 -29.98 -20.10
C LYS A 587 47.59 -29.67 -18.86
N LYS A 588 47.35 -28.40 -18.56
CA LYS A 588 46.57 -27.96 -17.39
C LYS A 588 45.07 -28.26 -17.57
N MET A 589 44.50 -27.92 -18.73
CA MET A 589 43.06 -28.14 -19.02
C MET A 589 42.68 -29.62 -19.05
N THR A 590 43.47 -30.48 -19.71
CA THR A 590 43.16 -31.91 -19.76
C THR A 590 43.60 -32.67 -18.51
N GLY A 591 44.56 -32.15 -17.74
CA GLY A 591 45.16 -32.83 -16.58
C GLY A 591 44.19 -33.12 -15.43
N PHE A 592 43.12 -32.34 -15.29
CA PHE A 592 42.05 -32.57 -14.32
C PHE A 592 40.92 -33.48 -14.86
N GLY A 593 40.92 -33.78 -16.17
CA GLY A 593 39.92 -34.66 -16.79
C GLY A 593 38.52 -34.08 -16.95
N PHE A 594 38.30 -32.78 -16.65
CA PHE A 594 37.04 -32.09 -16.97
C PHE A 594 37.01 -31.53 -18.41
N VAL A 595 38.15 -31.47 -19.12
CA VAL A 595 38.20 -31.31 -20.58
C VAL A 595 38.60 -32.65 -21.18
N GLU A 596 37.64 -33.33 -21.81
CA GLU A 596 37.79 -34.69 -22.34
C GLU A 596 38.04 -34.64 -23.85
N GLU A 597 39.02 -35.40 -24.36
CA GLU A 597 39.25 -35.61 -25.79
C GLU A 597 38.24 -36.63 -26.33
N THR A 598 37.60 -36.35 -27.47
CA THR A 598 36.59 -37.23 -28.09
C THR A 598 37.19 -38.02 -29.27
N ASP A 599 36.48 -39.06 -29.71
CA ASP A 599 36.81 -39.81 -30.93
C ASP A 599 36.45 -39.08 -32.23
N LYS A 600 35.79 -37.92 -32.14
CA LYS A 600 35.35 -37.13 -33.30
C LYS A 600 36.44 -36.16 -33.76
N MET A 601 36.55 -36.02 -35.08
CA MET A 601 37.39 -35.03 -35.75
C MET A 601 36.54 -33.89 -36.32
N SER A 602 37.12 -32.69 -36.43
CA SER A 602 36.56 -31.57 -37.18
C SER A 602 36.28 -31.97 -38.64
N LYS A 603 35.05 -31.76 -39.11
CA LYS A 603 34.64 -32.20 -40.45
C LYS A 603 35.04 -31.24 -41.58
N ASP A 604 35.16 -29.95 -41.30
CA ASP A 604 35.48 -28.91 -42.29
C ASP A 604 36.40 -27.82 -41.71
N GLY A 605 37.30 -27.29 -42.54
CA GLY A 605 38.18 -26.16 -42.20
C GLY A 605 39.51 -26.15 -42.97
N PRO A 606 40.18 -24.98 -43.13
CA PRO A 606 41.46 -24.87 -43.83
C PRO A 606 42.63 -25.35 -42.95
N GLY A 607 42.70 -26.66 -42.69
CA GLY A 607 43.72 -27.25 -41.82
C GLY A 607 43.72 -28.78 -41.82
N ARG A 608 44.65 -29.39 -41.07
CA ARG A 608 44.61 -30.82 -40.80
C ARG A 608 43.45 -31.12 -39.83
N PRO A 609 42.68 -32.22 -40.02
CA PRO A 609 41.62 -32.61 -39.09
C PRO A 609 42.13 -32.68 -37.66
N ALA A 610 41.44 -31.99 -36.75
CA ALA A 610 41.77 -31.92 -35.34
C ALA A 610 40.67 -32.58 -34.51
N LYS A 611 41.05 -33.22 -33.40
CA LYS A 611 40.09 -33.84 -32.50
C LYS A 611 39.27 -32.79 -31.76
N LEU A 612 37.98 -33.11 -31.56
CA LEU A 612 37.07 -32.33 -30.75
C LEU A 612 37.17 -32.73 -29.28
N PHE A 613 36.87 -31.78 -28.40
CA PHE A 613 36.88 -31.90 -26.95
C PHE A 613 35.48 -31.59 -26.41
N ARG A 614 35.19 -32.08 -25.20
CA ARG A 614 33.94 -31.83 -24.48
C ARG A 614 34.24 -31.45 -23.03
N PHE A 615 33.44 -30.55 -22.47
CA PHE A 615 33.47 -30.23 -21.05
C PHE A 615 32.61 -31.21 -20.24
N ASN A 616 33.19 -31.79 -19.19
CA ASN A 616 32.51 -32.67 -18.24
C ASN A 616 32.19 -31.90 -16.95
N ARG A 617 30.95 -31.41 -16.86
CA ARG A 617 30.46 -30.54 -15.77
C ARG A 617 30.42 -31.26 -14.41
N GLU A 618 30.18 -32.57 -14.39
CA GLU A 618 30.16 -33.37 -13.15
C GLU A 618 31.57 -33.51 -12.57
N LYS A 619 32.56 -33.86 -13.41
CA LYS A 619 33.98 -33.90 -13.00
C LYS A 619 34.49 -32.54 -12.56
N TYR A 620 34.05 -31.46 -13.23
CA TYR A 620 34.40 -30.11 -12.83
C TYR A 620 33.87 -29.78 -11.41
N LYS A 621 32.58 -30.01 -11.14
CA LYS A 621 32.00 -29.83 -9.79
C LYS A 621 32.74 -30.65 -8.72
N ALA A 622 33.04 -31.92 -9.01
CA ALA A 622 33.77 -32.80 -8.09
C ALA A 622 35.23 -32.36 -7.82
N TRP A 623 35.81 -31.48 -8.65
CA TRP A 623 37.09 -30.82 -8.38
C TRP A 623 36.89 -29.51 -7.61
N GLU A 624 35.87 -28.74 -7.96
CA GLU A 624 35.48 -27.49 -7.28
C GLU A 624 35.18 -27.73 -5.78
N GLU A 625 34.39 -28.77 -5.47
CA GLU A 625 34.09 -29.23 -4.11
C GLU A 625 35.33 -29.67 -3.30
N LYS A 626 36.37 -30.18 -3.98
CA LYS A 626 37.62 -30.63 -3.33
C LYS A 626 38.64 -29.52 -3.15
N GLY A 627 38.47 -28.40 -3.87
CA GLY A 627 39.49 -27.39 -4.08
C GLY A 627 40.64 -27.90 -4.96
N PHE A 628 40.99 -27.14 -6.00
CA PHE A 628 42.13 -27.46 -6.85
C PHE A 628 42.90 -26.20 -7.25
N HIS A 629 44.23 -26.29 -7.26
CA HIS A 629 45.06 -25.18 -7.67
C HIS A 629 45.13 -25.10 -9.20
N PHE A 630 44.31 -24.22 -9.77
CA PHE A 630 44.38 -23.82 -11.16
C PHE A 630 45.15 -22.50 -11.30
N GLU A 631 46.02 -22.42 -12.29
CA GLU A 631 46.81 -21.24 -12.63
C GLU A 631 47.22 -21.37 -14.11
N ILE A 632 47.09 -20.28 -14.87
CA ILE A 632 47.48 -20.19 -16.28
C ILE A 632 48.87 -19.54 -16.38
N LYS A 633 49.76 -20.17 -17.15
CA LYS A 633 51.08 -19.60 -17.48
C LYS A 633 51.03 -18.87 -18.81
N PHE A 634 51.55 -17.63 -18.79
CA PHE A 634 51.70 -16.78 -19.96
C PHE A 634 52.98 -17.12 -20.73
N ALA A 635 53.02 -16.72 -22.00
CA ALA A 635 54.10 -17.03 -22.95
C ALA A 635 55.30 -16.09 -22.83
#